data_AF-A0A953L4P0-F1
#
_entry.id   AF-A0A953L4P0-F1
#
_cell.length_a   1.000
_cell.length_b   1.000
_cell.length_c   1.000
_cell.angle_alpha   90.00
_cell.angle_beta   90.00
_cell.angle_gamma   90.00
#
_symmetry.space_group_name_H-M   'P 1'
#
loop_
_entity.id
_entity.type
_entity.pdbx_description
1 polymer ?
#
loop_
_entity_poly.entity_id
_entity_poly.type
_entity_poly.pdbx_seq_one_letter_code
_entity_poly.pdbx_strand_id
1 'polypeptide(L)'
;MTTKRLWIVLALIMATSFAVLGMMGREINRQAPPIPAQVVDTSGTVLLTREDIQTGQLAWQSMGGQQVGSVWGHGGYVAPDWSADQLHRETMALLEMWSQRDFGQSWTSLDDERQAALKARVKREMRTNTYDPATDTITVSTDRAAAMREVKAHYVALLSDDPALESLREQYAIANNAVPDISRRNQISAFYWWASWGAGTERPNDSITYTSNWPHEPLIDNVPTPANIVWSVASVLLLIFGVAALVFWHARQPKEEHLEPPSGDPLFGMKPTPSMKAAGKYFLTVIALFLLQVGLGAVTAHYSVEGHDFYGIPISEWIPYAVTRTWHTQLAVFWIATAWLGTGLYIAPIVSGKEPRLQALGVNVLWIALVVVVLGSMAGEWFGVQQIFDLDTNWWFGHQGWEYIDLGRFWQSLLFVGLILWLVLVTRALWPALKEKSQAKPVLVILFLSTVAIALFYAAGFMWGKHTHISMVEYWRWWVVHLWVEGFFEVFATAVISLLFVRLGLVRPMVANVAVVFGTIVFMTGGVLGTAHHWYFAGTPTSVMAIGSVFSALEVVPLALVGFEAFENWRHTKAAPWVKAYKWPILFFVAVGFWNLLGAGVFGFMINPPLALYYIQGLNTTATHAHAALFGVYGMLGIGLLLFCFRSLARREAWSDKLLAWTFWLLNIGLAMMLFMSLLPIGVVQAFASIEHGMWYARSPAVLHSPLVQTLVWMRVPGDVVFGAGAFTLAAFAARLVIGGLKPRPVTGPAPEPAVLPAE
;
A
#
# COMPACT_ATOMS: atom_id res chain seq x y z
N MET A 1 3.69 -27.48 -22.40
CA MET A 1 3.38 -26.44 -23.41
C MET A 1 4.68 -25.92 -24.02
N THR A 2 4.71 -25.50 -25.28
CA THR A 2 5.91 -24.85 -25.85
C THR A 2 5.99 -23.40 -25.36
N THR A 3 7.21 -22.90 -25.08
CA THR A 3 7.45 -21.54 -24.59
C THR A 3 6.79 -20.47 -25.49
N LYS A 4 6.77 -20.68 -26.81
CA LYS A 4 6.10 -19.79 -27.77
C LYS A 4 4.60 -19.60 -27.50
N ARG A 5 3.87 -20.67 -27.12
CA ARG A 5 2.43 -20.56 -26.83
C ARG A 5 2.19 -19.74 -25.57
N LEU A 6 3.00 -19.92 -24.53
CA LEU A 6 2.90 -19.16 -23.29
C LEU A 6 3.11 -17.65 -23.54
N TRP A 7 4.09 -17.27 -24.36
CA TRP A 7 4.30 -15.86 -24.71
C TRP A 7 3.12 -15.24 -25.47
N ILE A 8 2.46 -15.99 -26.36
CA ILE A 8 1.27 -15.51 -27.07
C ILE A 8 0.12 -15.30 -26.07
N VAL A 9 -0.09 -16.25 -25.16
CA VAL A 9 -1.12 -16.14 -24.11
C VAL A 9 -0.85 -14.94 -23.21
N LEU A 10 0.40 -14.74 -22.76
CA LEU A 10 0.78 -13.58 -21.97
C LEU A 10 0.51 -12.27 -22.72
N ALA A 11 0.91 -12.17 -23.97
CA ALA A 11 0.68 -10.96 -24.77
C ALA A 11 -0.82 -10.66 -24.96
N LEU A 12 -1.64 -11.70 -25.18
CA LEU A 12 -3.09 -11.56 -25.31
C LEU A 12 -3.71 -11.06 -24.00
N ILE A 13 -3.39 -11.70 -22.87
CA ILE A 13 -3.90 -11.34 -21.55
C ILE A 13 -3.53 -9.89 -21.22
N MET A 14 -2.27 -9.51 -21.42
CA MET A 14 -1.83 -8.14 -21.18
C MET A 14 -2.62 -7.15 -22.05
N ALA A 15 -2.73 -7.40 -23.36
CA ALA A 15 -3.46 -6.51 -24.25
C ALA A 15 -4.94 -6.37 -23.88
N THR A 16 -5.62 -7.48 -23.56
CA THR A 16 -7.04 -7.46 -23.18
C THR A 16 -7.27 -6.82 -21.81
N SER A 17 -6.43 -7.15 -20.82
CA SER A 17 -6.57 -6.60 -19.47
C SER A 17 -6.33 -5.10 -19.46
N PHE A 18 -5.29 -4.59 -20.13
CA PHE A 18 -5.07 -3.13 -20.22
C PHE A 18 -6.15 -2.40 -21.01
N ALA A 19 -6.73 -3.03 -22.05
CA ALA A 19 -7.87 -2.46 -22.76
C ALA A 19 -9.08 -2.31 -21.82
N VAL A 20 -9.39 -3.34 -21.03
CA VAL A 20 -10.48 -3.29 -20.03
C VAL A 20 -10.18 -2.28 -18.93
N LEU A 21 -8.95 -2.23 -18.43
CA LEU A 21 -8.51 -1.27 -17.42
C LEU A 21 -8.67 0.19 -17.90
N GLY A 22 -8.34 0.47 -19.17
CA GLY A 22 -8.56 1.77 -19.79
C GLY A 22 -10.04 2.09 -20.02
N MET A 23 -10.85 1.10 -20.40
CA MET A 23 -12.31 1.27 -20.50
C MET A 23 -12.94 1.59 -19.13
N MET A 24 -12.51 0.91 -18.06
CA MET A 24 -12.95 1.24 -16.70
C MET A 24 -12.59 2.68 -16.33
N GLY A 25 -11.37 3.13 -16.61
CA GLY A 25 -10.96 4.52 -16.35
C GLY A 25 -11.83 5.55 -17.09
N ARG A 26 -12.19 5.27 -18.33
CA ARG A 26 -13.14 6.10 -19.10
C ARG A 26 -14.52 6.16 -18.45
N GLU A 27 -15.03 5.03 -17.99
CA GLU A 27 -16.36 4.97 -17.35
C GLU A 27 -16.35 5.63 -15.97
N ILE A 28 -15.29 5.47 -15.17
CA ILE A 28 -15.10 6.20 -13.91
C ILE A 28 -15.14 7.71 -14.17
N ASN A 29 -14.39 8.20 -15.16
CA ASN A 29 -14.37 9.63 -15.48
C ASN A 29 -15.73 10.18 -15.91
N ARG A 30 -16.57 9.37 -16.55
CA ARG A 30 -17.92 9.76 -17.02
C ARG A 30 -18.98 9.70 -15.93
N GLN A 31 -18.80 8.79 -14.97
CA GLN A 31 -19.81 8.45 -13.97
C GLN A 31 -19.40 8.88 -12.56
N ALA A 32 -18.27 9.55 -12.39
CA ALA A 32 -17.87 10.16 -11.13
C ALA A 32 -18.93 11.17 -10.64
N PRO A 33 -19.07 11.37 -9.32
CA PRO A 33 -19.96 12.39 -8.78
C PRO A 33 -19.56 13.79 -9.31
N PRO A 34 -20.49 14.62 -9.77
CA PRO A 34 -20.15 15.95 -10.28
C PRO A 34 -19.64 16.86 -9.15
N ILE A 35 -18.69 17.73 -9.48
CA ILE A 35 -18.34 18.90 -8.65
C ILE A 35 -19.09 20.10 -9.23
N PRO A 36 -20.22 20.52 -8.62
CA PRO A 36 -21.08 21.54 -9.20
C PRO A 36 -20.39 22.89 -9.27
N ALA A 37 -20.82 23.77 -10.16
CA ALA A 37 -20.39 25.17 -10.17
C ALA A 37 -20.76 25.87 -8.86
N GLN A 38 -21.96 25.58 -8.34
CA GLN A 38 -22.46 26.14 -7.10
C GLN A 38 -23.44 25.19 -6.39
N VAL A 39 -23.50 25.32 -5.07
CA VAL A 39 -24.53 24.72 -4.21
C VAL A 39 -25.35 25.86 -3.65
N VAL A 40 -26.66 25.82 -3.85
CA VAL A 40 -27.59 26.87 -3.41
C VAL A 40 -28.65 26.29 -2.50
N ASP A 41 -29.23 27.12 -1.63
CA ASP A 41 -30.47 26.76 -0.95
C ASP A 41 -31.70 27.04 -1.85
N THR A 42 -32.89 26.65 -1.38
CA THR A 42 -34.16 26.90 -2.09
C THR A 42 -34.51 28.38 -2.28
N SER A 43 -33.83 29.31 -1.61
CA SER A 43 -33.98 30.75 -1.83
C SER A 43 -33.06 31.30 -2.93
N GLY A 44 -32.14 30.46 -3.44
CA GLY A 44 -31.10 30.83 -4.39
C GLY A 44 -29.85 31.40 -3.73
N THR A 45 -29.72 31.32 -2.41
CA THR A 45 -28.51 31.77 -1.70
C THR A 45 -27.39 30.77 -1.93
N VAL A 46 -26.25 31.24 -2.46
CA VAL A 46 -25.06 30.41 -2.68
C VAL A 46 -24.44 30.03 -1.34
N LEU A 47 -24.28 28.72 -1.12
CA LEU A 47 -23.68 28.14 0.08
C LEU A 47 -22.20 27.82 -0.13
N LEU A 48 -21.88 27.20 -1.28
CA LEU A 48 -20.55 26.72 -1.66
C LEU A 48 -20.37 26.85 -3.17
N THR A 49 -19.14 27.03 -3.63
CA THR A 49 -18.78 27.04 -5.05
C THR A 49 -17.86 25.86 -5.41
N ARG A 50 -17.69 25.60 -6.72
CA ARG A 50 -16.66 24.68 -7.23
C ARG A 50 -15.28 25.00 -6.67
N GLU A 51 -14.94 26.28 -6.63
CA GLU A 51 -13.64 26.76 -6.15
C GLU A 51 -13.44 26.46 -4.67
N ASP A 52 -14.49 26.60 -3.85
CA ASP A 52 -14.43 26.23 -2.43
C ASP A 52 -14.13 24.73 -2.25
N ILE A 53 -14.80 23.87 -3.02
CA ILE A 53 -14.61 22.41 -2.96
C ILE A 53 -13.20 22.02 -3.42
N GLN A 54 -12.75 22.54 -4.57
CA GLN A 54 -11.45 22.21 -5.15
C GLN A 54 -10.28 22.75 -4.31
N THR A 55 -10.41 23.97 -3.79
CA THR A 55 -9.41 24.55 -2.88
C THR A 55 -9.43 23.85 -1.53
N GLY A 56 -10.61 23.43 -1.06
CA GLY A 56 -10.78 22.59 0.12
C GLY A 56 -10.03 21.27 0.03
N GLN A 57 -10.08 20.61 -1.12
CA GLN A 57 -9.30 19.41 -1.38
C GLN A 57 -7.79 19.69 -1.27
N LEU A 58 -7.29 20.78 -1.84
CA LEU A 58 -5.87 21.17 -1.74
C LEU A 58 -5.46 21.52 -0.31
N ALA A 59 -6.31 22.23 0.42
CA ALA A 59 -6.08 22.58 1.82
C ALA A 59 -6.02 21.32 2.70
N TRP A 60 -6.94 20.38 2.50
CA TRP A 60 -6.93 19.06 3.16
C TRP A 60 -5.65 18.28 2.82
N GLN A 61 -5.20 18.28 1.56
CA GLN A 61 -3.94 17.65 1.17
C GLN A 61 -2.73 18.26 1.89
N SER A 62 -2.73 19.59 2.09
CA SER A 62 -1.62 20.30 2.74
C SER A 62 -1.44 19.95 4.21
N MET A 63 -2.52 19.61 4.93
CA MET A 63 -2.43 19.15 6.33
C MET A 63 -2.05 17.67 6.46
N GLY A 64 -1.79 16.98 5.35
CA GLY A 64 -1.45 15.55 5.29
C GLY A 64 -2.44 14.70 4.51
N GLY A 65 -3.61 15.23 4.13
CA GLY A 65 -4.61 14.53 3.32
C GLY A 65 -5.02 13.18 3.91
N GLN A 66 -4.81 12.11 3.15
CA GLN A 66 -5.06 10.72 3.57
C GLN A 66 -4.20 10.25 4.74
N GLN A 67 -3.22 11.02 5.19
CA GLN A 67 -2.44 10.71 6.38
C GLN A 67 -3.20 11.10 7.66
N VAL A 68 -4.20 11.98 7.57
CA VAL A 68 -5.03 12.46 8.68
C VAL A 68 -6.48 12.06 8.44
N GLY A 69 -6.84 10.85 8.89
CA GLY A 69 -8.16 10.26 8.66
C GLY A 69 -8.31 9.73 7.23
N SER A 70 -9.54 9.49 6.81
CA SER A 70 -9.83 8.96 5.47
C SER A 70 -10.95 9.71 4.76
N VAL A 71 -10.95 9.64 3.42
CA VAL A 71 -12.06 10.07 2.55
C VAL A 71 -12.42 8.89 1.68
N TRP A 72 -13.70 8.54 1.63
CA TRP A 72 -14.17 7.32 0.98
C TRP A 72 -13.42 6.06 1.42
N GLY A 73 -13.03 5.99 2.70
CA GLY A 73 -12.38 4.84 3.33
C GLY A 73 -10.87 4.69 3.05
N HIS A 74 -10.29 5.52 2.18
CA HIS A 74 -8.84 5.52 1.93
C HIS A 74 -8.13 6.57 2.81
N GLY A 75 -7.14 6.12 3.59
CA GLY A 75 -6.32 6.98 4.45
C GLY A 75 -5.99 6.38 5.82
N GLY A 76 -5.67 7.24 6.78
CA GLY A 76 -5.34 6.92 8.16
C GLY A 76 -6.54 6.47 8.99
N TYR A 77 -6.27 5.77 10.10
CA TYR A 77 -7.29 5.05 10.88
C TYR A 77 -7.53 5.60 12.29
N VAL A 78 -6.81 6.64 12.71
CA VAL A 78 -6.95 7.27 14.04
C VAL A 78 -8.03 8.34 14.02
N ALA A 79 -7.85 9.38 13.20
CA ALA A 79 -8.92 10.32 12.87
C ALA A 79 -10.04 9.62 12.07
N PRO A 80 -11.27 10.16 12.02
CA PRO A 80 -12.42 9.47 11.44
C PRO A 80 -12.32 9.40 9.91
N ASP A 81 -13.28 8.70 9.29
CA ASP A 81 -13.55 8.91 7.87
C ASP A 81 -14.40 10.18 7.71
N TRP A 82 -13.85 11.20 7.07
CA TRP A 82 -14.47 12.51 6.95
C TRP A 82 -15.77 12.48 6.14
N SER A 83 -15.89 11.58 5.16
CA SER A 83 -17.13 11.39 4.40
C SER A 83 -18.23 10.80 5.26
N ALA A 84 -17.91 9.76 6.05
CA ALA A 84 -18.85 9.12 6.97
C ALA A 84 -19.24 10.02 8.15
N ASP A 85 -18.28 10.72 8.76
CA ASP A 85 -18.50 11.60 9.90
C ASP A 85 -19.34 12.83 9.50
N GLN A 86 -19.03 13.47 8.37
CA GLN A 86 -19.86 14.55 7.81
C GLN A 86 -21.28 14.06 7.51
N LEU A 87 -21.44 12.89 6.86
CA LEU A 87 -22.74 12.33 6.52
C LEU A 87 -23.60 12.10 7.75
N HIS A 88 -23.02 11.49 8.79
CA HIS A 88 -23.71 11.20 10.03
C HIS A 88 -24.12 12.49 10.76
N ARG A 89 -23.18 13.43 10.95
CA ARG A 89 -23.44 14.70 11.64
C ARG A 89 -24.52 15.54 10.94
N GLU A 90 -24.48 15.63 9.62
CA GLU A 90 -25.48 16.38 8.84
C GLU A 90 -26.87 15.73 8.94
N THR A 91 -26.93 14.40 8.87
CA THR A 91 -28.17 13.64 9.04
C THR A 91 -28.76 13.82 10.44
N MET A 92 -27.93 13.75 11.48
CA MET A 92 -28.36 13.94 12.87
C MET A 92 -28.81 15.37 13.15
N ALA A 93 -28.11 16.38 12.62
CA ALA A 93 -28.52 17.78 12.75
C ALA A 93 -29.91 18.03 12.12
N LEU A 94 -30.18 17.46 10.94
CA LEU A 94 -31.51 17.50 10.32
C LEU A 94 -32.59 16.84 11.18
N LEU A 95 -32.31 15.64 11.70
CA LEU A 95 -33.24 14.90 12.55
C LEU A 95 -33.55 15.67 13.84
N GLU A 96 -32.55 16.26 14.48
CA GLU A 96 -32.73 17.07 15.69
C GLU A 96 -33.54 18.34 15.39
N MET A 97 -33.22 19.08 14.32
CA MET A 97 -33.97 20.27 13.91
C MET A 97 -35.45 19.96 13.65
N TRP A 98 -35.73 18.86 12.93
CA TRP A 98 -37.11 18.45 12.65
C TRP A 98 -37.81 17.90 13.88
N SER A 99 -37.12 17.17 14.74
CA SER A 99 -37.67 16.66 15.99
C SER A 99 -38.11 17.80 16.92
N GLN A 100 -37.25 18.81 17.06
CA GLN A 100 -37.56 19.99 17.87
C GLN A 100 -38.71 20.80 17.26
N ARG A 101 -38.70 21.02 15.93
CA ARG A 101 -39.75 21.78 15.25
C ARG A 101 -41.12 21.09 15.27
N ASP A 102 -41.15 19.78 15.02
CA ASP A 102 -42.40 19.04 14.81
C ASP A 102 -42.96 18.50 16.13
N PHE A 103 -42.12 18.23 17.13
CA PHE A 103 -42.52 17.57 18.39
C PHE A 103 -42.03 18.25 19.67
N GLY A 104 -41.19 19.29 19.60
CA GLY A 104 -40.64 19.98 20.77
C GLY A 104 -39.75 19.11 21.66
N GLN A 105 -39.17 18.05 21.10
CA GLN A 105 -38.36 17.06 21.80
C GLN A 105 -37.09 16.75 21.01
N SER A 106 -36.05 16.26 21.69
CA SER A 106 -34.85 15.78 21.01
C SER A 106 -35.14 14.49 20.25
N TRP A 107 -34.45 14.31 19.13
CA TRP A 107 -34.53 13.13 18.27
C TRP A 107 -34.46 11.82 19.07
N THR A 108 -33.51 11.72 20.00
CA THR A 108 -33.27 10.51 20.80
C THR A 108 -34.36 10.23 21.84
N SER A 109 -35.24 11.21 22.11
CA SER A 109 -36.33 11.09 23.09
C SER A 109 -37.69 10.78 22.44
N LEU A 110 -37.77 10.79 21.11
CA LEU A 110 -38.99 10.42 20.39
C LEU A 110 -39.27 8.91 20.49
N ASP A 111 -40.55 8.54 20.43
CA ASP A 111 -40.99 7.16 20.25
C ASP A 111 -40.64 6.61 18.85
N ASP A 112 -40.66 5.29 18.72
CA ASP A 112 -40.24 4.57 17.50
C ASP A 112 -41.04 4.97 16.25
N GLU A 113 -42.34 5.27 16.37
CA GLU A 113 -43.17 5.65 15.22
C GLU A 113 -42.77 7.02 14.69
N ARG A 114 -42.57 8.00 15.59
CA ARG A 114 -42.09 9.34 15.22
C ARG A 114 -40.67 9.28 14.70
N GLN A 115 -39.82 8.43 15.29
CA GLN A 115 -38.48 8.21 14.78
C GLN A 115 -38.49 7.64 13.35
N ALA A 116 -39.32 6.63 13.10
CA ALA A 116 -39.45 6.03 11.78
C ALA A 116 -39.93 7.04 10.73
N ALA A 117 -40.89 7.91 11.08
CA ALA A 117 -41.39 8.94 10.19
C ALA A 117 -40.30 9.95 9.78
N LEU A 118 -39.49 10.42 10.74
CA LEU A 118 -38.38 11.34 10.44
C LEU A 118 -37.21 10.64 9.73
N LYS A 119 -36.91 9.37 10.03
CA LYS A 119 -35.95 8.56 9.26
C LYS A 119 -36.34 8.46 7.79
N ALA A 120 -37.61 8.15 7.50
CA ALA A 120 -38.11 8.11 6.12
C ALA A 120 -37.99 9.48 5.43
N ARG A 121 -38.21 10.58 6.17
CA ARG A 121 -38.04 11.95 5.67
C ARG A 121 -36.57 12.28 5.38
N VAL A 122 -35.65 11.97 6.30
CA VAL A 122 -34.23 12.31 6.15
C VAL A 122 -33.57 11.47 5.06
N LYS A 123 -33.96 10.19 4.95
CA LYS A 123 -33.57 9.34 3.82
C LYS A 123 -33.92 10.01 2.50
N ARG A 124 -35.15 10.49 2.33
CA ARG A 124 -35.56 11.18 1.11
C ARG A 124 -34.75 12.46 0.87
N GLU A 125 -34.54 13.27 1.89
CA GLU A 125 -33.77 14.53 1.80
C GLU A 125 -32.31 14.30 1.40
N MET A 126 -31.65 13.29 1.99
CA MET A 126 -30.23 13.03 1.78
C MET A 126 -29.96 12.29 0.46
N ARG A 127 -30.84 11.34 0.10
CA ARG A 127 -30.67 10.49 -1.09
C ARG A 127 -31.11 11.12 -2.39
N THR A 128 -32.09 12.03 -2.36
CA THR A 128 -32.61 12.65 -3.59
C THR A 128 -31.51 13.45 -4.28
N ASN A 129 -31.29 13.15 -5.56
CA ASN A 129 -30.33 13.87 -6.37
C ASN A 129 -30.93 15.16 -6.92
N THR A 130 -30.44 16.28 -6.40
CA THR A 130 -30.88 17.64 -6.78
C THR A 130 -29.86 18.37 -7.66
N TYR A 131 -28.88 17.65 -8.21
CA TYR A 131 -27.95 18.20 -9.18
C TYR A 131 -28.65 18.36 -10.54
N ASP A 132 -28.66 19.60 -11.04
CA ASP A 132 -29.13 19.91 -12.39
C ASP A 132 -27.94 20.08 -13.35
N PRO A 133 -27.75 19.18 -14.33
CA PRO A 133 -26.66 19.28 -15.30
C PRO A 133 -26.78 20.47 -16.25
N ALA A 134 -27.96 21.07 -16.41
CA ALA A 134 -28.15 22.23 -17.29
C ALA A 134 -27.63 23.52 -16.66
N THR A 135 -27.77 23.65 -15.34
CA THR A 135 -27.32 24.82 -14.57
C THR A 135 -26.05 24.56 -13.75
N ASP A 136 -25.55 23.32 -13.75
CA ASP A 136 -24.37 22.88 -12.99
C ASP A 136 -24.50 23.22 -11.49
N THR A 137 -25.70 23.05 -10.96
CA THR A 137 -26.09 23.53 -9.63
C THR A 137 -26.72 22.40 -8.81
N ILE A 138 -26.33 22.29 -7.53
CA ILE A 138 -27.04 21.47 -6.54
C ILE A 138 -27.94 22.39 -5.71
N THR A 139 -29.22 22.04 -5.59
CA THR A 139 -30.15 22.77 -4.70
C THR A 139 -30.42 21.95 -3.44
N VAL A 140 -30.22 22.53 -2.26
CA VAL A 140 -30.55 21.90 -0.97
C VAL A 140 -31.70 22.62 -0.28
N SER A 141 -32.45 21.92 0.60
CA SER A 141 -33.49 22.57 1.39
C SER A 141 -32.91 23.62 2.35
N THR A 142 -33.74 24.55 2.80
CA THR A 142 -33.36 25.53 3.84
C THR A 142 -32.90 24.84 5.14
N ASP A 143 -33.55 23.73 5.51
CA ASP A 143 -33.18 22.95 6.70
C ASP A 143 -31.81 22.28 6.53
N ARG A 144 -31.56 21.68 5.36
CA ARG A 144 -30.24 21.08 5.06
C ARG A 144 -29.15 22.14 5.00
N ALA A 145 -29.44 23.32 4.44
CA ALA A 145 -28.51 24.46 4.48
C ALA A 145 -28.19 24.91 5.91
N ALA A 146 -29.14 24.82 6.85
CA ALA A 146 -28.88 25.08 8.26
C ALA A 146 -28.01 24.00 8.91
N ALA A 147 -28.29 22.72 8.67
CA ALA A 147 -27.47 21.60 9.12
C ALA A 147 -26.03 21.69 8.58
N MET A 148 -25.86 22.06 7.30
CA MET A 148 -24.55 22.31 6.69
C MET A 148 -23.74 23.38 7.44
N ARG A 149 -24.39 24.47 7.87
CA ARG A 149 -23.72 25.54 8.64
C ARG A 149 -23.27 25.06 10.03
N GLU A 150 -24.10 24.27 10.70
CA GLU A 150 -23.77 23.70 12.01
C GLU A 150 -22.56 22.75 11.92
N VAL A 151 -22.58 21.82 10.97
CA VAL A 151 -21.48 20.86 10.79
C VAL A 151 -20.21 21.56 10.29
N LYS A 152 -20.33 22.60 9.45
CA LYS A 152 -19.20 23.45 9.06
C LYS A 152 -18.53 24.09 10.27
N ALA A 153 -19.30 24.63 11.21
CA ALA A 153 -18.75 25.24 12.42
C ALA A 153 -17.95 24.24 13.24
N HIS A 154 -18.41 22.98 13.33
CA HIS A 154 -17.67 21.91 14.00
C HIS A 154 -16.28 21.69 13.37
N TYR A 155 -16.17 21.51 12.05
CA TYR A 155 -14.88 21.27 11.41
C TYR A 155 -13.95 22.49 11.43
N VAL A 156 -14.50 23.71 11.32
CA VAL A 156 -13.73 24.94 11.45
C VAL A 156 -13.11 25.06 12.86
N ALA A 157 -13.85 24.69 13.91
CA ALA A 157 -13.32 24.65 15.27
C ALA A 157 -12.34 23.48 15.46
N LEU A 158 -12.64 22.29 14.92
CA LEU A 158 -11.80 21.10 15.08
C LEU A 158 -10.39 21.30 14.52
N LEU A 159 -10.26 21.99 13.38
CA LEU A 159 -8.97 22.24 12.73
C LEU A 159 -8.25 23.50 13.25
N SER A 160 -8.80 24.15 14.28
CA SER A 160 -8.25 25.34 14.93
C SER A 160 -7.57 25.02 16.27
N ASP A 161 -7.38 26.04 17.10
CA ASP A 161 -6.94 25.98 18.49
C ASP A 161 -8.10 26.09 19.50
N ASP A 162 -9.36 25.91 19.07
CA ASP A 162 -10.54 26.00 19.95
C ASP A 162 -10.41 25.05 21.16
N PRO A 163 -10.33 25.56 22.41
CA PRO A 163 -10.16 24.73 23.62
C PRO A 163 -11.28 23.71 23.83
N ALA A 164 -12.49 23.97 23.33
CA ALA A 164 -13.62 23.06 23.50
C ALA A 164 -13.43 21.73 22.77
N LEU A 165 -12.56 21.68 21.76
CA LEU A 165 -12.29 20.49 20.94
C LEU A 165 -10.87 19.94 21.11
N GLU A 166 -10.11 20.41 22.12
CA GLU A 166 -8.75 19.94 22.39
C GLU A 166 -8.70 18.43 22.65
N SER A 167 -9.55 17.94 23.55
CA SER A 167 -9.63 16.50 23.84
C SER A 167 -9.99 15.66 22.61
N LEU A 168 -10.83 16.19 21.71
CA LEU A 168 -11.17 15.50 20.47
C LEU A 168 -9.99 15.48 19.48
N ARG A 169 -9.23 16.59 19.40
CA ARG A 169 -8.00 16.67 18.60
C ARG A 169 -6.94 15.69 19.11
N GLU A 170 -6.75 15.58 20.42
CA GLU A 170 -5.88 14.56 21.04
C GLU A 170 -6.32 13.15 20.63
N GLN A 171 -7.61 12.83 20.77
CA GLN A 171 -8.16 11.52 20.41
C GLN A 171 -7.99 11.19 18.92
N TYR A 172 -8.00 12.20 18.05
CA TYR A 172 -7.77 12.04 16.61
C TYR A 172 -6.29 12.14 16.21
N ALA A 173 -5.39 12.39 17.15
CA ALA A 173 -3.99 12.68 16.90
C ALA A 173 -3.78 13.83 15.88
N ILE A 174 -4.63 14.86 15.97
CA ILE A 174 -4.54 16.08 15.17
C ILE A 174 -3.90 17.16 16.03
N ALA A 175 -2.80 17.75 15.58
CA ALA A 175 -2.14 18.83 16.33
C ALA A 175 -3.08 20.03 16.51
N ASN A 176 -2.91 20.74 17.63
CA ASN A 176 -3.57 22.03 17.84
C ASN A 176 -3.20 23.00 16.71
N ASN A 177 -4.18 23.77 16.23
CA ASN A 177 -4.00 24.72 15.14
C ASN A 177 -3.44 24.09 13.84
N ALA A 178 -3.84 22.85 13.52
CA ALA A 178 -3.39 22.13 12.33
C ALA A 178 -3.60 22.92 11.02
N VAL A 179 -4.63 23.77 10.95
CA VAL A 179 -4.86 24.69 9.84
C VAL A 179 -5.12 26.11 10.39
N PRO A 180 -4.09 26.97 10.44
CA PRO A 180 -4.22 28.32 11.01
C PRO A 180 -5.15 29.25 10.22
N ASP A 181 -5.16 29.10 8.90
CA ASP A 181 -5.98 29.94 8.01
C ASP A 181 -7.45 29.52 8.04
N ILE A 182 -8.31 30.40 8.54
CA ILE A 182 -9.76 30.17 8.61
C ILE A 182 -10.41 30.00 7.23
N SER A 183 -9.87 30.64 6.18
CA SER A 183 -10.37 30.48 4.81
C SER A 183 -10.19 29.03 4.35
N ARG A 184 -8.99 28.47 4.57
CA ARG A 184 -8.70 27.04 4.29
C ARG A 184 -9.60 26.11 5.10
N ARG A 185 -9.83 26.38 6.38
CA ARG A 185 -10.74 25.56 7.21
C ARG A 185 -12.17 25.55 6.66
N ASN A 186 -12.68 26.71 6.24
CA ASN A 186 -13.99 26.81 5.60
C ASN A 186 -14.07 25.99 4.30
N GLN A 187 -13.02 26.03 3.49
CA GLN A 187 -12.93 25.30 2.23
C GLN A 187 -12.79 23.79 2.45
N ILE A 188 -12.01 23.34 3.44
CA ILE A 188 -11.91 21.92 3.82
C ILE A 188 -13.30 21.37 4.16
N SER A 189 -14.09 22.12 4.93
CA SER A 189 -15.48 21.73 5.21
C SER A 189 -16.35 21.64 3.95
N ALA A 190 -16.14 22.49 2.94
CA ALA A 190 -16.82 22.39 1.65
C ALA A 190 -16.48 21.08 0.93
N PHE A 191 -15.20 20.68 0.97
CA PHE A 191 -14.74 19.41 0.41
C PHE A 191 -15.32 18.20 1.14
N TYR A 192 -15.34 18.21 2.48
CA TYR A 192 -15.94 17.14 3.27
C TYR A 192 -17.44 17.00 3.00
N TRP A 193 -18.16 18.12 2.92
CA TRP A 193 -19.57 18.14 2.52
C TRP A 193 -19.77 17.51 1.14
N TRP A 194 -18.97 17.91 0.14
CA TRP A 194 -19.09 17.34 -1.21
C TRP A 194 -18.79 15.84 -1.26
N ALA A 195 -17.77 15.38 -0.53
CA ALA A 195 -17.44 13.96 -0.45
C ALA A 195 -18.56 13.14 0.23
N SER A 196 -19.20 13.70 1.25
CA SER A 196 -20.38 13.14 1.91
C SER A 196 -21.62 13.15 1.01
N TRP A 197 -21.85 14.23 0.27
CA TRP A 197 -22.94 14.33 -0.71
C TRP A 197 -22.85 13.21 -1.75
N GLY A 198 -21.66 12.98 -2.35
CA GLY A 198 -21.45 11.87 -3.26
C GLY A 198 -21.73 10.49 -2.63
N ALA A 199 -21.50 10.36 -1.32
CA ALA A 199 -21.72 9.12 -0.59
C ALA A 199 -23.18 8.87 -0.18
N GLY A 200 -23.95 9.94 0.04
CA GLY A 200 -25.34 9.89 0.48
C GLY A 200 -26.38 10.03 -0.64
N THR A 201 -26.01 10.58 -1.81
CA THR A 201 -26.96 10.92 -2.89
C THR A 201 -26.96 9.88 -4.02
N GLU A 202 -28.17 9.50 -4.45
CA GLU A 202 -28.40 8.54 -5.53
C GLU A 202 -27.87 9.02 -6.88
N ARG A 203 -27.40 8.10 -7.72
CA ARG A 203 -27.05 8.40 -9.12
C ARG A 203 -28.33 8.78 -9.89
N PRO A 204 -28.22 9.61 -10.94
CA PRO A 204 -29.37 9.93 -11.78
C PRO A 204 -30.03 8.67 -12.35
N ASN A 205 -31.34 8.52 -12.11
CA ASN A 205 -32.16 7.37 -12.54
C ASN A 205 -31.71 6.01 -11.96
N ASP A 206 -31.07 6.00 -10.79
CA ASP A 206 -30.68 4.79 -10.06
C ASP A 206 -31.17 4.85 -8.61
N SER A 207 -31.08 3.74 -7.88
CA SER A 207 -31.41 3.65 -6.44
C SER A 207 -30.18 3.51 -5.54
N ILE A 208 -28.98 3.55 -6.14
CA ILE A 208 -27.69 3.48 -5.44
C ILE A 208 -26.99 4.82 -5.45
N THR A 209 -26.21 5.12 -4.42
CA THR A 209 -25.40 6.36 -4.36
C THR A 209 -24.19 6.32 -5.30
N TYR A 210 -23.50 7.45 -5.52
CA TYR A 210 -22.31 7.47 -6.39
C TYR A 210 -21.20 6.53 -5.91
N THR A 211 -21.14 6.25 -4.61
CA THR A 211 -20.20 5.33 -3.96
C THR A 211 -20.79 3.93 -3.73
N SER A 212 -21.83 3.56 -4.48
CA SER A 212 -22.49 2.25 -4.36
C SER A 212 -23.03 1.96 -2.95
N ASN A 213 -23.72 2.96 -2.36
CA ASN A 213 -24.27 2.99 -1.00
C ASN A 213 -23.24 2.96 0.15
N TRP A 214 -21.95 3.11 -0.12
CA TRP A 214 -20.96 3.27 0.96
C TRP A 214 -20.92 4.73 1.43
N PRO A 215 -20.74 5.04 2.73
CA PRO A 215 -20.50 4.13 3.85
C PRO A 215 -21.79 3.56 4.42
N HIS A 216 -21.69 2.50 5.23
CA HIS A 216 -22.83 1.98 6.01
C HIS A 216 -23.39 3.05 6.93
N GLU A 217 -24.62 3.48 6.66
CA GLU A 217 -25.36 4.51 7.40
C GLU A 217 -26.86 4.15 7.41
N PRO A 218 -27.34 3.48 8.49
CA PRO A 218 -28.74 3.04 8.58
C PRO A 218 -29.77 4.16 8.55
N LEU A 219 -29.42 5.40 8.93
CA LEU A 219 -30.39 6.51 8.94
C LEU A 219 -30.90 6.89 7.54
N ILE A 220 -30.13 6.58 6.49
CA ILE A 220 -30.49 6.84 5.10
C ILE A 220 -30.53 5.56 4.24
N ASP A 221 -30.63 4.39 4.86
CA ASP A 221 -30.57 3.07 4.21
C ASP A 221 -29.39 2.94 3.24
N ASN A 222 -28.23 3.46 3.62
CA ASN A 222 -27.00 3.06 2.97
C ASN A 222 -26.65 1.65 3.45
N VAL A 223 -27.07 0.67 2.66
CA VAL A 223 -26.85 -0.77 2.87
C VAL A 223 -26.26 -1.41 1.61
N PRO A 224 -25.62 -2.60 1.72
CA PRO A 224 -25.06 -3.29 0.57
C PRO A 224 -26.08 -3.48 -0.56
N THR A 225 -25.67 -3.16 -1.78
CA THR A 225 -26.52 -3.30 -2.97
C THR A 225 -26.67 -4.78 -3.37
N PRO A 226 -27.70 -5.15 -4.15
CA PRO A 226 -27.81 -6.51 -4.69
C PRO A 226 -26.56 -6.95 -5.47
N ALA A 227 -25.96 -6.03 -6.25
CA ALA A 227 -24.74 -6.30 -6.99
C ALA A 227 -23.55 -6.61 -6.07
N ASN A 228 -23.43 -5.89 -4.95
CA ASN A 228 -22.40 -6.13 -3.95
C ASN A 228 -22.46 -7.59 -3.43
N ILE A 229 -23.65 -8.09 -3.11
CA ILE A 229 -23.87 -9.47 -2.64
C ILE A 229 -23.56 -10.48 -3.76
N VAL A 230 -24.14 -10.30 -4.95
CA VAL A 230 -23.99 -11.24 -6.07
C VAL A 230 -22.53 -11.40 -6.48
N TRP A 231 -21.81 -10.30 -6.64
CA TRP A 231 -20.40 -10.33 -7.06
C TRP A 231 -19.47 -10.86 -5.96
N SER A 232 -19.83 -10.66 -4.69
CA SER A 232 -19.14 -11.33 -3.59
C SER A 232 -19.25 -12.84 -3.68
N VAL A 233 -20.46 -13.39 -3.86
CA VAL A 233 -20.66 -14.83 -4.02
C VAL A 233 -19.95 -15.36 -5.27
N ALA A 234 -20.07 -14.66 -6.40
CA ALA A 234 -19.39 -15.05 -7.65
C ALA A 234 -17.87 -15.10 -7.49
N SER A 235 -17.27 -14.11 -6.81
CA SER A 235 -15.83 -14.06 -6.56
C SER A 235 -15.32 -15.26 -5.76
N VAL A 236 -16.05 -15.67 -4.71
CA VAL A 236 -15.71 -16.84 -3.88
C VAL A 236 -15.82 -18.13 -4.68
N LEU A 237 -16.87 -18.31 -5.49
CA LEU A 237 -17.03 -19.49 -6.33
C LEU A 237 -15.91 -19.60 -7.37
N LEU A 238 -15.53 -18.49 -8.00
CA LEU A 238 -14.44 -18.46 -8.98
C LEU A 238 -13.07 -18.67 -8.33
N LEU A 239 -12.84 -18.17 -7.11
CA LEU A 239 -11.64 -18.50 -6.33
C LEU A 239 -11.54 -20.02 -6.11
N ILE A 240 -12.59 -20.64 -5.56
CA ILE A 240 -12.60 -22.08 -5.26
C ILE A 240 -12.36 -22.88 -6.54
N PHE A 241 -13.05 -22.53 -7.62
CA PHE A 241 -12.86 -23.16 -8.92
C PHE A 241 -11.44 -22.97 -9.46
N GLY A 242 -10.89 -21.76 -9.37
CA GLY A 242 -9.53 -21.43 -9.80
C GLY A 242 -8.48 -22.23 -9.04
N VAL A 243 -8.60 -22.31 -7.70
CA VAL A 243 -7.72 -23.13 -6.85
C VAL A 243 -7.82 -24.60 -7.25
N ALA A 244 -9.03 -25.15 -7.38
CA ALA A 244 -9.22 -26.54 -7.79
C ALA A 244 -8.62 -26.83 -9.18
N ALA A 245 -8.82 -25.93 -10.15
CA ALA A 245 -8.28 -26.05 -11.50
C ALA A 245 -6.74 -25.99 -11.51
N LEU A 246 -6.14 -25.09 -10.73
CA LEU A 246 -4.70 -24.95 -10.62
C LEU A 246 -4.06 -26.14 -9.91
N VAL A 247 -4.70 -26.65 -8.84
CA VAL A 247 -4.28 -27.89 -8.15
C VAL A 247 -4.35 -29.10 -9.09
N PHE A 248 -5.45 -29.25 -9.83
CA PHE A 248 -5.58 -30.33 -10.82
C PHE A 248 -4.53 -30.24 -11.92
N TRP A 249 -4.24 -29.03 -12.42
CA TRP A 249 -3.19 -28.80 -13.40
C TRP A 249 -1.81 -29.15 -12.83
N HIS A 250 -1.51 -28.73 -11.60
CA HIS A 250 -0.24 -28.98 -10.91
C HIS A 250 -0.04 -30.49 -10.65
N ALA A 251 -1.07 -31.19 -10.17
CA ALA A 251 -1.03 -32.64 -9.91
C ALA A 251 -0.77 -33.49 -11.17
N ARG A 252 -1.10 -32.98 -12.36
CA ARG A 252 -0.84 -33.63 -13.65
C ARG A 252 0.55 -33.35 -14.22
N GLN A 253 1.30 -32.40 -13.67
CA GLN A 253 2.65 -32.14 -14.13
C GLN A 253 3.58 -33.28 -13.70
N PRO A 254 4.51 -33.72 -14.56
CA PRO A 254 5.50 -34.72 -14.18
C PRO A 254 6.35 -34.20 -13.01
N LYS A 255 6.62 -35.06 -12.03
CA LYS A 255 7.56 -34.73 -10.95
C LYS A 255 8.95 -34.55 -11.54
N GLU A 256 9.62 -33.47 -11.17
CA GLU A 256 10.98 -33.24 -11.63
C GLU A 256 11.95 -34.21 -10.95
N GLU A 257 12.87 -34.76 -11.74
CA GLU A 257 14.05 -35.44 -11.20
C GLU A 257 14.96 -34.40 -10.55
N HIS A 258 15.41 -34.70 -9.33
CA HIS A 258 16.38 -33.86 -8.64
C HIS A 258 17.64 -33.71 -9.48
N LEU A 259 18.04 -32.45 -9.73
CA LEU A 259 19.33 -32.16 -10.32
C LEU A 259 20.44 -32.52 -9.33
N GLU A 260 21.51 -33.14 -9.83
CA GLU A 260 22.77 -33.16 -9.11
C GLU A 260 23.36 -31.74 -9.12
N PRO A 261 23.49 -31.08 -7.95
CA PRO A 261 24.04 -29.74 -7.89
C PRO A 261 25.55 -29.77 -8.23
N PRO A 262 26.11 -28.66 -8.75
CA PRO A 262 27.55 -28.53 -8.98
C PRO A 262 28.38 -28.89 -7.75
N SER A 263 29.59 -29.45 -7.95
CA SER A 263 30.49 -29.85 -6.86
C SER A 263 31.02 -28.68 -6.02
N GLY A 264 30.95 -27.45 -6.55
CA GLY A 264 31.29 -26.22 -5.84
C GLY A 264 30.36 -25.06 -6.24
N ASP A 265 30.35 -24.01 -5.42
CA ASP A 265 29.52 -22.82 -5.65
C ASP A 265 29.90 -22.15 -6.99
N PRO A 266 28.97 -22.07 -7.98
CA PRO A 266 29.27 -21.50 -9.30
C PRO A 266 29.61 -20.01 -9.28
N LEU A 267 29.24 -19.30 -8.21
CA LEU A 267 29.55 -17.88 -8.01
C LEU A 267 30.83 -17.70 -7.18
N PHE A 268 31.44 -18.80 -6.73
CA PHE A 268 32.68 -18.79 -5.97
C PHE A 268 33.84 -18.24 -6.78
N GLY A 269 34.59 -17.29 -6.20
CA GLY A 269 35.77 -16.71 -6.83
C GLY A 269 35.49 -15.58 -7.82
N MET A 270 34.23 -15.25 -8.10
CA MET A 270 33.88 -14.07 -8.89
C MET A 270 34.35 -12.80 -8.18
N LYS A 271 35.22 -12.02 -8.83
CA LYS A 271 35.68 -10.73 -8.31
C LYS A 271 34.59 -9.67 -8.55
N PRO A 272 34.04 -9.01 -7.51
CA PRO A 272 33.03 -7.98 -7.70
C PRO A 272 33.57 -6.84 -8.57
N THR A 273 32.81 -6.45 -9.59
CA THR A 273 33.13 -5.31 -10.45
C THR A 273 33.03 -3.98 -9.69
N PRO A 274 33.56 -2.86 -10.22
CA PRO A 274 33.41 -1.55 -9.61
C PRO A 274 31.95 -1.15 -9.34
N SER A 275 31.02 -1.38 -10.27
CA SER A 275 29.60 -1.07 -10.06
C SER A 275 28.95 -1.97 -9.00
N MET A 276 29.33 -3.25 -8.93
CA MET A 276 28.86 -4.17 -7.88
C MET A 276 29.28 -3.70 -6.49
N LYS A 277 30.51 -3.20 -6.35
CA LYS A 277 30.99 -2.60 -5.09
C LYS A 277 30.23 -1.31 -4.76
N ALA A 278 29.96 -0.46 -5.76
CA ALA A 278 29.18 0.75 -5.58
C ALA A 278 27.73 0.46 -5.13
N ALA A 279 27.12 -0.61 -5.65
CA ALA A 279 25.79 -1.08 -5.23
C ALA A 279 25.74 -1.46 -3.73
N GLY A 280 26.87 -1.80 -3.10
CA GLY A 280 26.96 -2.04 -1.66
C GLY A 280 26.40 -0.89 -0.80
N LYS A 281 26.54 0.36 -1.26
CA LYS A 281 26.00 1.54 -0.56
C LYS A 281 24.47 1.57 -0.53
N TYR A 282 23.82 1.02 -1.55
CA TYR A 282 22.36 0.91 -1.60
C TYR A 282 21.87 0.01 -0.47
N PHE A 283 22.49 -1.16 -0.27
CA PHE A 283 22.05 -2.09 0.78
C PHE A 283 22.27 -1.53 2.20
N LEU A 284 23.31 -0.74 2.42
CA LEU A 284 23.48 -0.01 3.69
C LEU A 284 22.41 1.08 3.86
N THR A 285 22.08 1.79 2.78
CA THR A 285 21.00 2.80 2.78
C THR A 285 19.66 2.14 3.08
N VAL A 286 19.37 0.98 2.48
CA VAL A 286 18.16 0.17 2.74
C VAL A 286 18.00 -0.11 4.23
N ILE A 287 19.06 -0.59 4.89
CA ILE A 287 19.01 -0.93 6.32
C ILE A 287 18.80 0.33 7.16
N ALA A 288 19.44 1.45 6.82
CA ALA A 288 19.25 2.72 7.52
C ALA A 288 17.80 3.24 7.38
N LEU A 289 17.26 3.23 6.16
CA LEU A 289 15.87 3.63 5.90
C LEU A 289 14.87 2.70 6.58
N PHE A 290 15.14 1.39 6.59
CA PHE A 290 14.31 0.42 7.30
C PHE A 290 14.29 0.69 8.81
N LEU A 291 15.44 0.94 9.45
CA LEU A 291 15.50 1.30 10.86
C LEU A 291 14.73 2.59 11.17
N LEU A 292 14.90 3.62 10.33
CA LEU A 292 14.18 4.88 10.47
C LEU A 292 12.66 4.66 10.34
N GLN A 293 12.24 3.87 9.36
CA GLN A 293 10.83 3.52 9.14
C GLN A 293 10.21 2.77 10.32
N VAL A 294 10.95 1.84 10.94
CA VAL A 294 10.50 1.13 12.15
C VAL A 294 10.37 2.09 13.33
N GLY A 295 11.34 2.98 13.53
CA GLY A 295 11.26 4.01 14.57
C GLY A 295 10.06 4.93 14.40
N LEU A 296 9.80 5.40 13.18
CA LEU A 296 8.63 6.22 12.85
C LEU A 296 7.32 5.44 13.01
N GLY A 297 7.32 4.13 12.75
CA GLY A 297 6.18 3.26 13.01
C GLY A 297 5.82 3.21 14.50
N ALA A 298 6.83 3.11 15.37
CA ALA A 298 6.63 3.14 16.82
C ALA A 298 6.08 4.49 17.29
N VAL A 299 6.62 5.61 16.80
CA VAL A 299 6.11 6.96 17.15
C VAL A 299 4.67 7.14 16.63
N THR A 300 4.39 6.72 15.40
CA THR A 300 3.04 6.79 14.81
C THR A 300 2.03 5.96 15.58
N ALA A 301 2.42 4.78 16.06
CA ALA A 301 1.57 3.95 16.91
C ALA A 301 1.33 4.59 18.29
N HIS A 302 2.34 5.25 18.86
CA HIS A 302 2.23 5.93 20.16
C HIS A 302 1.17 7.04 20.16
N TYR A 303 1.03 7.77 19.05
CA TYR A 303 -0.03 8.78 18.90
C TYR A 303 -1.45 8.24 19.05
N SER A 304 -1.68 6.94 18.81
CA SER A 304 -3.00 6.35 19.06
C SER A 304 -3.33 6.19 20.55
N VAL A 305 -2.36 6.43 21.44
CA VAL A 305 -2.50 6.34 22.90
C VAL A 305 -2.49 7.72 23.55
N GLU A 306 -1.48 8.54 23.25
CA GLU A 306 -1.28 9.84 23.92
C GLU A 306 -1.67 11.06 23.05
N GLY A 307 -2.03 10.86 21.78
CA GLY A 307 -2.63 11.89 20.93
C GLY A 307 -1.68 13.00 20.48
N HIS A 308 -1.28 13.88 21.39
CA HIS A 308 -0.36 15.01 21.14
C HIS A 308 1.06 14.75 21.66
N ASP A 309 1.16 13.96 22.71
CA ASP A 309 2.37 13.79 23.50
C ASP A 309 3.12 12.50 23.18
N PHE A 310 4.40 12.50 23.54
CA PHE A 310 5.26 11.32 23.59
C PHE A 310 5.95 11.28 24.95
N TYR A 311 5.33 10.56 25.90
CA TYR A 311 5.72 10.47 27.30
C TYR A 311 5.82 11.85 27.99
N GLY A 312 4.82 12.70 27.75
CA GLY A 312 4.70 14.06 28.31
C GLY A 312 5.50 15.13 27.56
N ILE A 313 6.11 14.80 26.42
CA ILE A 313 6.72 15.77 25.51
C ILE A 313 5.71 16.08 24.39
N PRO A 314 5.32 17.35 24.15
CA PRO A 314 4.34 17.73 23.13
C PRO A 314 4.92 17.67 21.72
N ILE A 315 5.31 16.47 21.28
CA ILE A 315 6.02 16.25 20.02
C ILE A 315 5.17 16.62 18.80
N SER A 316 3.84 16.62 18.93
CA SER A 316 2.92 16.98 17.86
C SER A 316 3.09 18.42 17.35
N GLU A 317 3.67 19.34 18.15
CA GLU A 317 4.01 20.70 17.71
C GLU A 317 5.07 20.69 16.60
N TRP A 318 6.02 19.74 16.65
CA TRP A 318 7.12 19.68 15.70
C TRP A 318 6.93 18.58 14.67
N ILE A 319 6.49 17.38 15.05
CA ILE A 319 6.42 16.22 14.16
C ILE A 319 5.07 15.53 14.36
N PRO A 320 3.95 16.11 13.91
CA PRO A 320 2.62 15.55 14.16
C PRO A 320 2.43 14.17 13.53
N TYR A 321 1.39 13.45 13.98
CA TYR A 321 1.01 12.13 13.45
C TYR A 321 0.98 12.06 11.93
N ALA A 322 0.46 13.12 11.28
CA ALA A 322 0.45 13.25 9.83
C ALA A 322 1.86 13.05 9.23
N VAL A 323 2.87 13.73 9.77
CA VAL A 323 4.26 13.64 9.31
C VAL A 323 4.84 12.25 9.59
N THR A 324 4.67 11.71 10.80
CA THR A 324 5.27 10.41 11.14
C THR A 324 4.66 9.28 10.32
N ARG A 325 3.34 9.29 10.07
CA ARG A 325 2.67 8.33 9.19
C ARG A 325 3.09 8.48 7.74
N THR A 326 3.21 9.72 7.25
CA THR A 326 3.73 10.02 5.90
C THR A 326 5.09 9.39 5.71
N TRP A 327 6.04 9.71 6.58
CA TRP A 327 7.39 9.19 6.48
C TRP A 327 7.43 7.67 6.66
N HIS A 328 6.63 7.10 7.57
CA HIS A 328 6.57 5.65 7.76
C HIS A 328 6.11 4.91 6.50
N THR A 329 5.02 5.35 5.88
CA THR A 329 4.45 4.71 4.68
C THR A 329 5.31 4.95 3.44
N GLN A 330 5.84 6.16 3.28
CA GLN A 330 6.70 6.50 2.15
C GLN A 330 8.07 5.81 2.24
N LEU A 331 8.68 5.74 3.42
CA LEU A 331 9.94 5.01 3.59
C LEU A 331 9.77 3.52 3.34
N ALA A 332 8.61 2.94 3.68
CA ALA A 332 8.31 1.54 3.37
C ALA A 332 8.43 1.26 1.86
N VAL A 333 7.93 2.18 1.01
CA VAL A 333 8.12 2.09 -0.44
C VAL A 333 9.59 2.32 -0.82
N PHE A 334 10.23 3.37 -0.28
CA PHE A 334 11.60 3.73 -0.68
C PHE A 334 12.63 2.66 -0.37
N TRP A 335 12.66 2.10 0.85
CA TRP A 335 13.71 1.14 1.18
C TRP A 335 13.52 -0.18 0.43
N ILE A 336 12.27 -0.62 0.26
CA ILE A 336 11.93 -1.80 -0.53
C ILE A 336 12.38 -1.57 -1.98
N ALA A 337 11.91 -0.51 -2.64
CA ALA A 337 12.34 -0.10 -3.98
C ALA A 337 13.88 -0.03 -4.10
N THR A 338 14.56 0.56 -3.12
CA THR A 338 16.03 0.70 -3.13
C THR A 338 16.74 -0.67 -3.06
N ALA A 339 16.19 -1.64 -2.31
CA ALA A 339 16.74 -3.00 -2.26
C ALA A 339 16.69 -3.66 -3.63
N TRP A 340 15.58 -3.47 -4.36
CA TRP A 340 15.41 -3.95 -5.73
C TRP A 340 16.34 -3.27 -6.71
N LEU A 341 16.40 -1.94 -6.67
CA LEU A 341 17.25 -1.15 -7.54
C LEU A 341 18.72 -1.57 -7.36
N GLY A 342 19.18 -1.68 -6.12
CA GLY A 342 20.52 -2.15 -5.77
C GLY A 342 20.78 -3.57 -6.28
N THR A 343 19.80 -4.46 -6.12
CA THR A 343 19.88 -5.85 -6.61
C THR A 343 19.98 -5.92 -8.13
N GLY A 344 19.16 -5.17 -8.87
CA GLY A 344 19.23 -5.11 -10.33
C GLY A 344 20.58 -4.60 -10.84
N LEU A 345 21.12 -3.55 -10.21
CA LEU A 345 22.45 -3.01 -10.52
C LEU A 345 23.58 -3.99 -10.18
N TYR A 346 23.37 -4.85 -9.19
CA TYR A 346 24.32 -5.86 -8.75
C TYR A 346 24.32 -7.11 -9.64
N ILE A 347 23.14 -7.63 -9.97
CA ILE A 347 22.96 -8.85 -10.75
C ILE A 347 23.25 -8.61 -12.23
N ALA A 348 23.00 -7.41 -12.76
CA ALA A 348 23.16 -7.17 -14.19
C ALA A 348 24.58 -7.46 -14.74
N PRO A 349 25.68 -7.01 -14.11
CA PRO A 349 27.04 -7.39 -14.50
C PRO A 349 27.36 -8.88 -14.27
N ILE A 350 26.79 -9.52 -13.25
CA ILE A 350 26.96 -10.96 -12.97
C ILE A 350 26.37 -11.78 -14.13
N VAL A 351 25.18 -11.39 -14.57
CA VAL A 351 24.46 -12.11 -15.63
C VAL A 351 25.15 -11.95 -16.98
N SER A 352 25.66 -10.75 -17.29
CA SER A 352 26.33 -10.48 -18.57
C SER A 352 27.82 -10.77 -18.60
N GLY A 353 28.44 -10.97 -17.44
CA GLY A 353 29.89 -11.12 -17.32
C GLY A 353 30.68 -9.87 -17.73
N LYS A 354 30.02 -8.72 -17.89
CA LYS A 354 30.62 -7.49 -18.44
C LYS A 354 30.30 -6.27 -17.60
N GLU A 355 31.33 -5.46 -17.33
CA GLU A 355 31.20 -4.13 -16.74
C GLU A 355 31.14 -3.06 -17.85
N PRO A 356 30.03 -2.32 -18.01
CA PRO A 356 29.97 -1.21 -18.96
C PRO A 356 30.86 -0.03 -18.55
N ARG A 357 31.33 0.76 -19.54
CA ARG A 357 32.07 2.01 -19.27
C ARG A 357 31.22 2.98 -18.46
N LEU A 358 31.81 3.61 -17.45
CA LEU A 358 31.15 4.56 -16.54
C LEU A 358 29.95 3.96 -15.76
N GLN A 359 29.86 2.64 -15.61
CA GLN A 359 28.77 1.99 -14.84
C GLN A 359 28.84 2.39 -13.36
N ALA A 360 30.00 2.28 -12.72
CA ALA A 360 30.18 2.69 -11.32
C ALA A 360 29.84 4.17 -11.08
N LEU A 361 30.19 5.07 -12.01
CA LEU A 361 29.84 6.50 -11.92
C LEU A 361 28.32 6.68 -11.93
N GLY A 362 27.63 6.07 -12.90
CA GLY A 362 26.17 6.15 -12.97
C GLY A 362 25.47 5.59 -11.73
N VAL A 363 25.96 4.47 -11.19
CA VAL A 363 25.48 3.90 -9.92
C VAL A 363 25.68 4.88 -8.75
N ASN A 364 26.80 5.60 -8.70
CA ASN A 364 27.03 6.60 -7.65
C ASN A 364 26.14 7.83 -7.81
N VAL A 365 25.95 8.33 -9.03
CA VAL A 365 25.07 9.47 -9.32
C VAL A 365 23.62 9.14 -8.94
N LEU A 366 23.15 7.95 -9.33
CA LEU A 366 21.81 7.49 -8.97
C LEU A 366 21.64 7.36 -7.45
N TRP A 367 22.67 6.90 -6.73
CA TRP A 367 22.62 6.81 -5.27
C TRP A 367 22.50 8.19 -4.61
N ILE A 368 23.25 9.19 -5.10
CA ILE A 368 23.13 10.57 -4.62
C ILE A 368 21.73 11.11 -4.90
N ALA A 369 21.22 10.90 -6.12
CA ALA A 369 19.87 11.34 -6.50
C ALA A 369 18.80 10.73 -5.59
N LEU A 370 18.90 9.43 -5.27
CA LEU A 370 18.00 8.77 -4.32
C LEU A 370 18.03 9.44 -2.94
N VAL A 371 19.20 9.67 -2.36
CA VAL A 371 19.34 10.30 -1.03
C VAL A 371 18.75 11.72 -1.03
N VAL A 372 19.00 12.49 -2.09
CA VAL A 372 18.44 13.84 -2.24
C VAL A 372 16.91 13.80 -2.34
N VAL A 373 16.34 12.87 -3.11
CA VAL A 373 14.89 12.71 -3.22
C VAL A 373 14.28 12.35 -1.87
N VAL A 374 14.84 11.35 -1.16
CA VAL A 374 14.28 10.89 0.12
C VAL A 374 14.31 11.99 1.17
N LEU A 375 15.47 12.63 1.39
CA LEU A 375 15.58 13.67 2.42
C LEU A 375 14.85 14.95 2.02
N GLY A 376 14.90 15.30 0.74
CA GLY A 376 14.22 16.48 0.20
C GLY A 376 12.70 16.36 0.28
N SER A 377 12.13 15.20 -0.08
CA SER A 377 10.69 14.97 0.02
C SER A 377 10.23 14.97 1.47
N MET A 378 10.95 14.28 2.37
CA MET A 378 10.62 14.26 3.80
C MET A 378 10.60 15.67 4.41
N ALA A 379 11.59 16.49 4.10
CA ALA A 379 11.63 17.89 4.54
C ALA A 379 10.47 18.68 3.94
N GLY A 380 10.20 18.49 2.64
CA GLY A 380 9.08 19.10 1.94
C GLY A 380 7.73 18.80 2.59
N GLU A 381 7.44 17.52 2.80
CA GLU A 381 6.23 17.01 3.47
C GLU A 381 6.04 17.66 4.84
N TRP A 382 7.12 17.79 5.61
CA TRP A 382 7.10 18.47 6.90
C TRP A 382 6.74 19.96 6.77
N PHE A 383 7.39 20.70 5.88
CA PHE A 383 7.06 22.11 5.62
C PHE A 383 5.61 22.30 5.14
N GLY A 384 5.09 21.33 4.36
CA GLY A 384 3.71 21.30 3.92
C GLY A 384 2.74 21.15 5.09
N VAL A 385 2.90 20.10 5.89
CA VAL A 385 2.03 19.82 7.05
C VAL A 385 2.10 20.93 8.09
N GLN A 386 3.28 21.50 8.32
CA GLN A 386 3.48 22.65 9.21
C GLN A 386 2.89 23.97 8.68
N GLN A 387 2.19 23.94 7.55
CA GLN A 387 1.52 25.09 6.93
C GLN A 387 2.49 26.25 6.61
N ILE A 388 3.76 25.95 6.35
CA ILE A 388 4.79 26.94 5.97
C ILE A 388 4.66 27.30 4.48
N PHE A 389 4.26 26.34 3.64
CA PHE A 389 3.99 26.59 2.23
C PHE A 389 2.55 27.07 1.98
N ASP A 390 2.39 27.93 0.99
CA ASP A 390 1.10 28.14 0.34
C ASP A 390 0.66 26.88 -0.43
N LEU A 391 -0.61 26.81 -0.83
CA LEU A 391 -1.17 25.60 -1.46
C LEU A 391 -0.48 25.25 -2.80
N ASP A 392 -0.03 26.25 -3.56
CA ASP A 392 0.62 26.03 -4.84
C ASP A 392 2.04 25.50 -4.69
N THR A 393 2.81 26.09 -3.76
CA THR A 393 4.14 25.63 -3.40
C THR A 393 4.10 24.24 -2.75
N ASN A 394 3.11 24.01 -1.88
CA ASN A 394 2.91 22.73 -1.21
C ASN A 394 2.72 21.58 -2.22
N TRP A 395 1.91 21.77 -3.26
CA TRP A 395 1.72 20.75 -4.30
C TRP A 395 3.04 20.32 -4.98
N TRP A 396 3.95 21.26 -5.20
CA TRP A 396 5.21 21.00 -5.91
C TRP A 396 6.29 20.44 -4.99
N PHE A 397 6.51 21.07 -3.84
CA PHE A 397 7.66 20.78 -2.98
C PHE A 397 7.27 20.20 -1.62
N GLY A 398 5.99 20.28 -1.25
CA GLY A 398 5.46 19.83 0.02
C GLY A 398 4.80 18.46 -0.07
N HIS A 399 3.53 18.41 0.36
CA HIS A 399 2.76 17.20 0.57
C HIS A 399 1.57 17.10 -0.43
N GLN A 400 1.51 16.04 -1.24
CA GLN A 400 0.41 15.80 -2.19
C GLN A 400 -0.88 15.28 -1.53
N GLY A 401 -0.79 14.73 -0.31
CA GLY A 401 -1.96 14.32 0.48
C GLY A 401 -2.59 12.99 0.08
N TRP A 402 -1.95 12.22 -0.78
CA TRP A 402 -2.40 10.91 -1.24
C TRP A 402 -1.46 9.85 -0.71
N GLU A 403 -1.97 8.93 0.12
CA GLU A 403 -1.11 7.95 0.78
C GLU A 403 -0.36 7.09 -0.26
N TYR A 404 0.90 6.79 0.06
CA TYR A 404 1.90 6.12 -0.79
C TYR A 404 2.50 6.99 -1.90
N ILE A 405 1.93 8.17 -2.19
CA ILE A 405 2.43 9.15 -3.17
C ILE A 405 2.37 10.55 -2.55
N ASP A 406 2.85 10.65 -1.31
CA ASP A 406 2.77 11.86 -0.49
C ASP A 406 3.78 12.93 -0.90
N LEU A 407 4.95 12.53 -1.40
CA LEU A 407 6.00 13.44 -1.88
C LEU A 407 5.49 14.46 -2.91
N GLY A 408 5.86 15.73 -2.76
CA GLY A 408 5.54 16.79 -3.72
C GLY A 408 5.90 16.47 -5.18
N ARG A 409 5.20 17.09 -6.13
CA ARG A 409 5.32 16.82 -7.58
C ARG A 409 6.75 16.95 -8.13
N PHE A 410 7.55 17.87 -7.58
CA PHE A 410 8.95 18.04 -7.93
C PHE A 410 9.78 16.81 -7.53
N TRP A 411 9.62 16.34 -6.30
CA TRP A 411 10.30 15.15 -5.79
C TRP A 411 9.87 13.90 -6.54
N GLN A 412 8.58 13.77 -6.86
CA GLN A 412 8.05 12.72 -7.71
C GLN A 412 8.69 12.72 -9.12
N SER A 413 8.88 13.89 -9.70
CA SER A 413 9.53 14.06 -11.01
C SER A 413 11.00 13.61 -10.95
N LEU A 414 11.72 13.99 -9.90
CA LEU A 414 13.12 13.60 -9.72
C LEU A 414 13.26 12.09 -9.43
N LEU A 415 12.33 11.50 -8.69
CA LEU A 415 12.24 10.04 -8.50
C LEU A 415 12.06 9.32 -9.83
N PHE A 416 11.13 9.79 -10.68
CA PHE A 416 10.91 9.20 -12.00
C PHE A 416 12.16 9.29 -12.89
N VAL A 417 12.84 10.44 -12.90
CA VAL A 417 14.14 10.58 -13.60
C VAL A 417 15.18 9.59 -13.06
N GLY A 418 15.21 9.38 -11.74
CA GLY A 418 16.04 8.35 -11.10
C GLY A 418 15.71 6.93 -11.57
N LEU A 419 14.43 6.58 -11.69
CA LEU A 419 13.99 5.29 -12.21
C LEU A 419 14.38 5.09 -13.68
N ILE A 420 14.29 6.13 -14.52
CA ILE A 420 14.76 6.08 -15.92
C ILE A 420 16.28 5.90 -15.97
N LEU A 421 17.04 6.64 -15.15
CA LEU A 421 18.49 6.47 -15.05
C LEU A 421 18.85 5.04 -14.61
N TRP A 422 18.15 4.50 -13.62
CA TRP A 422 18.30 3.11 -13.19
C TRP A 422 18.02 2.13 -14.33
N LEU A 423 16.93 2.30 -15.07
CA LEU A 423 16.59 1.46 -16.21
C LEU A 423 17.71 1.47 -17.25
N VAL A 424 18.24 2.65 -17.58
CA VAL A 424 19.37 2.79 -18.52
C VAL A 424 20.60 2.02 -18.02
N LEU A 425 20.92 2.11 -16.73
CA LEU A 425 22.07 1.42 -16.14
C LEU A 425 21.91 -0.09 -16.15
N VAL A 426 20.75 -0.61 -15.75
CA VAL A 426 20.45 -2.05 -15.77
C VAL A 426 20.43 -2.57 -17.20
N THR A 427 19.74 -1.88 -18.11
CA THR A 427 19.68 -2.23 -19.55
C THR A 427 21.08 -2.34 -20.13
N ARG A 428 21.92 -1.33 -19.91
CA ARG A 428 23.29 -1.32 -20.45
C ARG A 428 24.14 -2.49 -19.94
N ALA A 429 23.97 -2.87 -18.68
CA ALA A 429 24.69 -3.98 -18.07
C ALA A 429 24.13 -5.35 -18.50
N LEU A 430 22.81 -5.50 -18.70
CA LEU A 430 22.18 -6.74 -19.16
C LEU A 430 22.24 -6.97 -20.68
N TRP A 431 22.42 -5.90 -21.47
CA TRP A 431 22.36 -5.94 -22.94
C TRP A 431 23.21 -7.04 -23.60
N PRO A 432 24.46 -7.31 -23.17
CA PRO A 432 25.25 -8.41 -23.74
C PRO A 432 24.56 -9.78 -23.58
N ALA A 433 24.03 -10.07 -22.39
CA ALA A 433 23.34 -11.32 -22.11
C ALA A 433 22.02 -11.46 -22.89
N LEU A 434 21.31 -10.35 -23.14
CA LEU A 434 20.08 -10.35 -23.95
C LEU A 434 20.36 -10.65 -25.44
N LYS A 435 21.53 -10.27 -25.95
CA LYS A 435 21.95 -10.56 -27.33
C LYS A 435 22.38 -12.01 -27.53
N GLU A 436 22.98 -12.61 -26.51
CA GLU A 436 23.42 -14.00 -26.58
C GLU A 436 22.23 -14.98 -26.73
N LYS A 437 22.50 -16.11 -27.37
CA LYS A 437 21.57 -17.25 -27.43
C LYS A 437 21.88 -18.14 -26.24
N SER A 438 20.97 -18.21 -25.27
CA SER A 438 21.11 -19.06 -24.09
C SER A 438 19.81 -19.78 -23.78
N GLN A 439 19.89 -20.94 -23.11
CA GLN A 439 18.69 -21.67 -22.68
C GLN A 439 17.88 -20.91 -21.62
N ALA A 440 18.52 -20.03 -20.85
CA ALA A 440 17.86 -19.19 -19.84
C ALA A 440 17.28 -17.86 -20.41
N LYS A 441 17.36 -17.66 -21.74
CA LYS A 441 16.94 -16.42 -22.38
C LYS A 441 15.48 -16.02 -22.08
N PRO A 442 14.48 -16.91 -22.07
CA PRO A 442 13.11 -16.53 -21.74
C PRO A 442 12.94 -15.94 -20.33
N VAL A 443 13.52 -16.55 -19.28
CA VAL A 443 13.53 -15.94 -17.92
C VAL A 443 14.23 -14.58 -17.94
N LEU A 444 15.37 -14.48 -18.63
CA LEU A 444 16.09 -13.20 -18.73
C LEU A 444 15.27 -12.11 -19.42
N VAL A 445 14.48 -12.46 -20.44
CA VAL A 445 13.59 -11.52 -21.13
C VAL A 445 12.45 -11.08 -20.20
N ILE A 446 11.83 -11.99 -19.43
CA ILE A 446 10.81 -11.61 -18.43
C ILE A 446 11.43 -10.67 -17.39
N LEU A 447 12.61 -10.98 -16.87
CA LEU A 447 13.33 -10.12 -15.93
C LEU A 447 13.59 -8.71 -16.51
N PHE A 448 13.96 -8.65 -17.79
CA PHE A 448 14.18 -7.36 -18.45
C PHE A 448 12.87 -6.59 -18.66
N LEU A 449 11.79 -7.27 -19.09
CA LEU A 449 10.47 -6.65 -19.25
C LEU A 449 9.90 -6.15 -17.92
N SER A 450 10.08 -6.89 -16.83
CA SER A 450 9.67 -6.42 -15.49
C SER A 450 10.51 -5.23 -15.02
N THR A 451 11.81 -5.20 -15.32
CA THR A 451 12.67 -4.01 -15.08
C THR A 451 12.13 -2.79 -15.84
N VAL A 452 11.74 -2.95 -17.11
CA VAL A 452 11.14 -1.88 -17.91
C VAL A 452 9.80 -1.43 -17.32
N ALA A 453 8.95 -2.38 -16.93
CA ALA A 453 7.65 -2.08 -16.32
C ALA A 453 7.81 -1.29 -15.01
N ILE A 454 8.71 -1.72 -14.12
CA ILE A 454 9.01 -1.01 -12.86
C ILE A 454 9.46 0.43 -13.13
N ALA A 455 10.27 0.69 -14.14
CA ALA A 455 10.71 2.06 -14.40
C ALA A 455 9.60 2.93 -15.02
N LEU A 456 8.83 2.39 -15.98
CA LEU A 456 7.89 3.17 -16.78
C LEU A 456 6.52 3.34 -16.14
N PHE A 457 6.01 2.35 -15.41
CA PHE A 457 4.64 2.42 -14.86
C PHE A 457 4.49 3.43 -13.72
N TYR A 458 5.59 3.85 -13.08
CA TYR A 458 5.57 4.99 -12.17
C TYR A 458 5.07 6.28 -12.86
N ALA A 459 5.15 6.36 -14.20
CA ALA A 459 4.64 7.49 -14.96
C ALA A 459 3.11 7.67 -14.86
N ALA A 460 2.35 6.61 -14.51
CA ALA A 460 0.92 6.73 -14.21
C ALA A 460 0.67 7.73 -13.05
N GLY A 461 1.68 7.93 -12.20
CA GLY A 461 1.73 8.93 -11.16
C GLY A 461 1.53 10.38 -11.63
N PHE A 462 1.72 10.68 -12.92
CA PHE A 462 1.58 12.03 -13.51
C PHE A 462 0.23 12.29 -14.15
N MET A 463 -0.70 11.35 -14.08
CA MET A 463 -1.99 11.44 -14.74
C MET A 463 -3.04 12.27 -13.97
N TRP A 464 -2.67 12.85 -12.83
CA TRP A 464 -3.49 13.79 -12.08
C TRP A 464 -2.73 15.08 -11.74
N GLY A 465 -3.47 16.18 -11.61
CA GLY A 465 -3.01 17.49 -11.17
C GLY A 465 -3.75 17.97 -9.92
N LYS A 466 -3.55 19.24 -9.58
CA LYS A 466 -4.10 19.91 -8.38
C LYS A 466 -5.62 19.77 -8.23
N HIS A 467 -6.34 19.95 -9.33
CA HIS A 467 -7.81 20.01 -9.34
C HIS A 467 -8.46 18.75 -9.94
N THR A 468 -7.70 17.66 -10.08
CA THR A 468 -8.24 16.41 -10.59
C THR A 468 -9.26 15.84 -9.60
N HIS A 469 -10.39 15.38 -10.13
CA HIS A 469 -11.45 14.74 -9.37
C HIS A 469 -10.91 13.53 -8.59
N ILE A 470 -11.23 13.41 -7.31
CA ILE A 470 -10.70 12.36 -6.43
C ILE A 470 -10.91 10.93 -6.97
N SER A 471 -12.05 10.57 -7.57
CA SER A 471 -12.22 9.26 -8.24
C SER A 471 -11.18 8.96 -9.32
N MET A 472 -10.73 9.99 -10.05
CA MET A 472 -9.66 9.83 -11.05
C MET A 472 -8.27 9.85 -10.43
N VAL A 473 -8.08 10.57 -9.31
CA VAL A 473 -6.86 10.45 -8.52
C VAL A 473 -6.74 9.02 -7.98
N GLU A 474 -7.79 8.48 -7.37
CA GLU A 474 -7.87 7.10 -6.88
C GLU A 474 -7.62 6.09 -8.00
N TYR A 475 -8.26 6.26 -9.16
CA TYR A 475 -7.99 5.42 -10.33
C TYR A 475 -6.49 5.36 -10.65
N TRP A 476 -5.82 6.50 -10.85
CA TRP A 476 -4.40 6.53 -11.23
C TRP A 476 -3.45 6.22 -10.07
N ARG A 477 -3.81 6.52 -8.82
CA ARG A 477 -3.02 6.21 -7.63
C ARG A 477 -2.85 4.71 -7.49
N TRP A 478 -3.91 3.93 -7.67
CA TRP A 478 -3.85 2.47 -7.59
C TRP A 478 -3.10 1.80 -8.75
N TRP A 479 -2.88 2.49 -9.88
CA TRP A 479 -1.90 2.02 -10.88
C TRP A 479 -0.47 2.05 -10.33
N VAL A 480 -0.13 3.02 -9.48
CA VAL A 480 1.21 3.13 -8.89
C VAL A 480 1.30 2.33 -7.58
N VAL A 481 0.22 2.12 -6.86
CA VAL A 481 0.25 1.34 -5.62
C VAL A 481 0.05 -0.14 -5.90
N HIS A 482 -1.11 -0.56 -6.38
CA HIS A 482 -1.38 -1.97 -6.61
C HIS A 482 -0.64 -2.49 -7.85
N LEU A 483 -0.82 -1.89 -9.03
CA LEU A 483 -0.23 -2.48 -10.24
C LEU A 483 1.31 -2.38 -10.27
N TRP A 484 1.87 -1.25 -9.81
CA TRP A 484 3.32 -1.04 -9.81
C TRP A 484 4.06 -1.73 -8.65
N VAL A 485 3.56 -1.62 -7.41
CA VAL A 485 4.18 -2.32 -6.27
C VAL A 485 3.80 -3.79 -6.26
N GLU A 486 2.51 -4.12 -6.29
CA GLU A 486 2.06 -5.51 -6.14
C GLU A 486 2.32 -6.32 -7.42
N GLY A 487 1.78 -5.85 -8.55
CA GLY A 487 1.83 -6.59 -9.82
C GLY A 487 3.25 -6.81 -10.36
N PHE A 488 4.03 -5.74 -10.55
CA PHE A 488 5.35 -5.88 -11.20
C PHE A 488 6.46 -6.36 -10.27
N PHE A 489 6.38 -6.12 -8.97
CA PHE A 489 7.43 -6.58 -8.06
C PHE A 489 7.39 -8.10 -7.88
N GLU A 490 6.21 -8.73 -7.85
CA GLU A 490 6.11 -10.19 -7.82
C GLU A 490 6.72 -10.82 -9.08
N VAL A 491 6.40 -10.31 -10.27
CA VAL A 491 6.98 -10.82 -11.53
C VAL A 491 8.50 -10.65 -11.56
N PHE A 492 9.01 -9.50 -11.10
CA PHE A 492 10.45 -9.27 -11.00
C PHE A 492 11.09 -10.24 -10.00
N ALA A 493 10.51 -10.40 -8.82
CA ALA A 493 11.00 -11.28 -7.77
C ALA A 493 11.12 -12.72 -8.23
N THR A 494 10.03 -13.28 -8.75
CA THR A 494 9.97 -14.66 -9.25
C THR A 494 10.99 -14.87 -10.36
N ALA A 495 11.15 -13.90 -11.27
CA ALA A 495 12.13 -13.98 -12.34
C ALA A 495 13.58 -13.91 -11.82
N VAL A 496 13.89 -13.01 -10.87
CA VAL A 496 15.23 -12.92 -10.27
C VAL A 496 15.58 -14.17 -9.49
N ILE A 497 14.71 -14.61 -8.57
CA ILE A 497 14.95 -15.82 -7.74
C ILE A 497 15.17 -17.03 -8.64
N SER A 498 14.30 -17.21 -9.64
CA SER A 498 14.44 -18.30 -10.62
C SER A 498 15.75 -18.21 -11.37
N LEU A 499 16.16 -17.02 -11.82
CA LEU A 499 17.44 -16.83 -12.51
C LEU A 499 18.64 -17.13 -11.61
N LEU A 500 18.57 -16.76 -10.33
CA LEU A 500 19.61 -17.07 -9.35
C LEU A 500 19.74 -18.57 -9.13
N PHE A 501 18.63 -19.30 -8.95
CA PHE A 501 18.67 -20.76 -8.80
C PHE A 501 19.15 -21.49 -10.07
N VAL A 502 18.81 -20.98 -11.25
CA VAL A 502 19.37 -21.48 -12.51
C VAL A 502 20.89 -21.28 -12.55
N ARG A 503 21.39 -20.12 -12.11
CA ARG A 503 22.84 -19.82 -12.07
C ARG A 503 23.59 -20.63 -11.03
N LEU A 504 22.95 -20.96 -9.91
CA LEU A 504 23.47 -21.85 -8.88
C LEU A 504 23.42 -23.33 -9.28
N GLY A 505 22.83 -23.66 -10.44
CA GLY A 505 22.69 -25.04 -10.90
C GLY A 505 21.67 -25.86 -10.10
N LEU A 506 20.76 -25.19 -9.36
CA LEU A 506 19.75 -25.83 -8.53
C LEU A 506 18.46 -26.12 -9.31
N VAL A 507 18.21 -25.37 -10.39
CA VAL A 507 17.01 -25.49 -11.24
C VAL A 507 17.42 -25.52 -12.71
N ARG A 508 16.75 -26.36 -13.51
CA ARG A 508 16.99 -26.44 -14.97
C ARG A 508 16.48 -25.16 -15.65
N PRO A 509 17.22 -24.57 -16.61
CA PRO A 509 16.77 -23.37 -17.33
C PRO A 509 15.39 -23.51 -17.98
N MET A 510 15.10 -24.68 -18.57
CA MET A 510 13.82 -24.93 -19.23
C MET A 510 12.63 -24.92 -18.28
N VAL A 511 12.84 -25.41 -17.06
CA VAL A 511 11.83 -25.46 -16.00
C VAL A 511 11.54 -24.07 -15.52
N ALA A 512 12.61 -23.32 -15.18
CA ALA A 512 12.50 -21.92 -14.79
C ALA A 512 11.80 -21.08 -15.87
N ASN A 513 12.09 -21.31 -17.16
CA ASN A 513 11.40 -20.61 -18.25
C ASN A 513 9.89 -20.87 -18.25
N VAL A 514 9.45 -22.11 -18.06
CA VAL A 514 8.02 -22.44 -18.05
C VAL A 514 7.36 -21.90 -16.80
N ALA A 515 7.98 -22.10 -15.63
CA ALA A 515 7.46 -21.66 -14.34
C ALA A 515 7.31 -20.14 -14.26
N VAL A 516 8.34 -19.38 -14.65
CA VAL A 516 8.30 -17.90 -14.60
C VAL A 516 7.26 -17.33 -15.57
N VAL A 517 7.21 -17.81 -16.82
CA VAL A 517 6.24 -17.28 -17.80
C VAL A 517 4.81 -17.68 -17.41
N PHE A 518 4.60 -18.92 -16.95
CA PHE A 518 3.30 -19.36 -16.47
C PHE A 518 2.86 -18.61 -15.21
N GLY A 519 3.74 -18.46 -14.22
CA GLY A 519 3.49 -17.65 -13.03
C GLY A 519 3.13 -16.21 -13.40
N THR A 520 3.88 -15.59 -14.32
CA THR A 520 3.57 -14.24 -14.84
C THR A 520 2.17 -14.19 -15.46
N ILE A 521 1.77 -15.19 -16.24
CA ILE A 521 0.42 -15.26 -16.81
C ILE A 521 -0.64 -15.29 -15.70
N VAL A 522 -0.46 -16.14 -14.69
CA VAL A 522 -1.44 -16.29 -13.61
C VAL A 522 -1.54 -15.00 -12.79
N PHE A 523 -0.41 -14.44 -12.35
CA PHE A 523 -0.38 -13.17 -11.61
C PHE A 523 -0.98 -12.02 -12.41
N MET A 524 -0.61 -11.84 -13.69
CA MET A 524 -1.13 -10.74 -14.50
C MET A 524 -2.58 -10.92 -14.94
N THR A 525 -3.11 -12.16 -14.92
CA THR A 525 -4.54 -12.38 -15.15
C THR A 525 -5.35 -11.78 -14.01
N GLY A 526 -4.94 -12.03 -12.76
CA GLY A 526 -5.58 -11.47 -11.57
C GLY A 526 -5.27 -9.99 -11.37
N GLY A 527 -4.00 -9.63 -11.14
CA GLY A 527 -3.63 -8.32 -10.61
C GLY A 527 -3.89 -7.12 -11.52
N VAL A 528 -3.82 -7.27 -12.85
CA VAL A 528 -4.07 -6.12 -13.76
C VAL A 528 -5.51 -5.61 -13.63
N LEU A 529 -6.48 -6.51 -13.60
CA LEU A 529 -7.89 -6.15 -13.44
C LEU A 529 -8.33 -6.16 -11.97
N GLY A 530 -7.61 -6.90 -11.12
CA GLY A 530 -7.77 -6.93 -9.67
C GLY A 530 -7.56 -5.57 -9.01
N THR A 531 -6.79 -4.67 -9.65
CA THR A 531 -6.64 -3.26 -9.23
C THR A 531 -7.98 -2.60 -8.89
N ALA A 532 -9.05 -2.98 -9.58
CA ALA A 532 -10.39 -2.43 -9.38
C ALA A 532 -11.01 -2.75 -8.00
N HIS A 533 -10.44 -3.65 -7.19
CA HIS A 533 -10.92 -3.88 -5.82
C HIS A 533 -10.71 -2.68 -4.88
N HIS A 534 -9.83 -1.74 -5.24
CA HIS A 534 -9.65 -0.47 -4.53
C HIS A 534 -10.67 0.60 -4.94
N TRP A 535 -11.47 0.33 -5.97
CA TRP A 535 -12.34 1.33 -6.58
C TRP A 535 -13.82 1.14 -6.24
N TYR A 536 -14.19 0.06 -5.53
CA TYR A 536 -15.59 -0.31 -5.26
C TYR A 536 -16.45 0.85 -4.76
N PHE A 537 -15.89 1.65 -3.84
CA PHE A 537 -16.61 2.70 -3.13
C PHE A 537 -16.03 4.10 -3.37
N ALA A 538 -15.19 4.27 -4.40
CA ALA A 538 -14.50 5.52 -4.72
C ALA A 538 -15.20 6.33 -5.85
N GLY A 539 -16.53 6.34 -5.86
CA GLY A 539 -17.32 7.07 -6.87
C GLY A 539 -17.41 6.37 -8.23
N THR A 540 -17.25 5.04 -8.28
CA THR A 540 -17.19 4.27 -9.53
C THR A 540 -18.50 3.52 -9.82
N PRO A 541 -18.75 3.13 -11.09
CA PRO A 541 -19.94 2.36 -11.43
C PRO A 541 -19.84 0.89 -11.00
N THR A 542 -20.98 0.24 -10.82
CA THR A 542 -21.11 -1.17 -10.40
C THR A 542 -20.32 -2.16 -11.27
N SER A 543 -20.10 -1.85 -12.56
CA SER A 543 -19.29 -2.67 -13.45
C SER A 543 -17.83 -2.79 -13.01
N VAL A 544 -17.26 -1.74 -12.40
CA VAL A 544 -15.91 -1.76 -11.85
C VAL A 544 -15.82 -2.71 -10.67
N MET A 545 -16.82 -2.70 -9.78
CA MET A 545 -16.91 -3.64 -8.66
C MET A 545 -16.99 -5.10 -9.12
N ALA A 546 -17.80 -5.38 -10.14
CA ALA A 546 -17.92 -6.71 -10.72
C ALA A 546 -16.57 -7.24 -11.21
N ILE A 547 -15.88 -6.46 -12.04
CA ILE A 547 -14.57 -6.82 -12.60
C ILE A 547 -13.55 -6.98 -11.46
N GLY A 548 -13.44 -5.98 -10.58
CA GLY A 548 -12.52 -6.01 -9.45
C GLY A 548 -12.68 -7.27 -8.62
N SER A 549 -13.91 -7.60 -8.20
CA SER A 549 -14.16 -8.76 -7.33
C SER A 549 -13.75 -10.09 -7.95
N VAL A 550 -13.97 -10.26 -9.26
CA VAL A 550 -13.70 -11.51 -9.94
C VAL A 550 -12.21 -11.67 -10.14
N PHE A 551 -11.55 -10.63 -10.65
CA PHE A 551 -10.13 -10.72 -11.02
C PHE A 551 -9.21 -10.67 -9.80
N SER A 552 -9.53 -9.92 -8.75
CA SER A 552 -8.76 -9.95 -7.50
C SER A 552 -8.95 -11.28 -6.74
N ALA A 553 -10.10 -11.95 -6.88
CA ALA A 553 -10.25 -13.31 -6.36
C ALA A 553 -9.34 -14.32 -7.10
N LEU A 554 -9.16 -14.14 -8.41
CA LEU A 554 -8.23 -14.96 -9.19
C LEU A 554 -6.76 -14.70 -8.85
N GLU A 555 -6.43 -13.55 -8.28
CA GLU A 555 -5.09 -13.23 -7.80
C GLU A 555 -4.68 -14.08 -6.59
N VAL A 556 -5.63 -14.51 -5.77
CA VAL A 556 -5.39 -15.38 -4.60
C VAL A 556 -5.16 -16.85 -4.99
N VAL A 557 -5.61 -17.25 -6.18
CA VAL A 557 -5.48 -18.63 -6.69
C VAL A 557 -4.02 -19.13 -6.70
N PRO A 558 -3.03 -18.42 -7.28
CA PRO A 558 -1.63 -18.85 -7.21
C PRO A 558 -1.08 -18.90 -5.78
N LEU A 559 -1.54 -18.00 -4.90
CA LEU A 559 -1.06 -17.89 -3.52
C LEU A 559 -1.39 -19.13 -2.69
N ALA A 560 -2.51 -19.79 -2.99
CA ALA A 560 -2.88 -21.06 -2.36
C ALA A 560 -1.88 -22.21 -2.62
N LEU A 561 -1.07 -22.12 -3.68
CA LEU A 561 -0.06 -23.14 -4.03
C LEU A 561 1.37 -22.70 -3.70
N VAL A 562 1.60 -21.47 -3.23
CA VAL A 562 2.95 -20.95 -2.97
C VAL A 562 3.68 -21.75 -1.87
N GLY A 563 2.94 -22.47 -1.01
CA GLY A 563 3.51 -23.38 -0.03
C GLY A 563 4.33 -24.53 -0.64
N PHE A 564 3.99 -24.99 -1.85
CA PHE A 564 4.79 -25.98 -2.58
C PHE A 564 6.14 -25.39 -3.00
N GLU A 565 6.14 -24.15 -3.50
CA GLU A 565 7.36 -23.44 -3.88
C GLU A 565 8.24 -23.15 -2.65
N ALA A 566 7.65 -22.70 -1.55
CA ALA A 566 8.35 -22.49 -0.28
C ALA A 566 9.02 -23.78 0.23
N PHE A 567 8.34 -24.92 0.11
CA PHE A 567 8.89 -26.21 0.49
C PHE A 567 10.04 -26.66 -0.41
N GLU A 568 9.92 -26.53 -1.73
CA GLU A 568 11.01 -26.84 -2.66
C GLU A 568 12.22 -25.91 -2.46
N ASN A 569 12.00 -24.61 -2.24
CA ASN A 569 13.05 -23.66 -1.88
C ASN A 569 13.77 -24.07 -0.60
N TRP A 570 13.03 -24.51 0.42
CA TRP A 570 13.64 -25.05 1.63
C TRP A 570 14.45 -26.33 1.35
N ARG A 571 13.96 -27.25 0.52
CA ARG A 571 14.71 -28.47 0.14
C ARG A 571 16.02 -28.14 -0.57
N HIS A 572 16.04 -27.10 -1.41
CA HIS A 572 17.25 -26.64 -2.08
C HIS A 572 18.37 -26.26 -1.09
N THR A 573 18.04 -25.80 0.13
CA THR A 573 19.07 -25.52 1.17
C THR A 573 19.90 -26.74 1.56
N LYS A 574 19.37 -27.95 1.31
CA LYS A 574 19.99 -29.23 1.62
C LYS A 574 20.63 -29.90 0.39
N ALA A 575 20.60 -29.25 -0.78
CA ALA A 575 21.04 -29.85 -2.03
C ALA A 575 22.55 -30.13 -2.07
N ALA A 576 23.39 -29.22 -1.57
CA ALA A 576 24.84 -29.42 -1.51
C ALA A 576 25.48 -28.72 -0.29
N PRO A 577 26.65 -29.18 0.19
CA PRO A 577 27.34 -28.57 1.33
C PRO A 577 27.62 -27.07 1.17
N TRP A 578 27.93 -26.61 -0.05
CA TRP A 578 28.20 -25.20 -0.31
C TRP A 578 26.93 -24.32 -0.29
N VAL A 579 25.74 -24.90 -0.50
CA VAL A 579 24.46 -24.15 -0.45
C VAL A 579 24.15 -23.67 0.97
N LYS A 580 24.73 -24.31 2.01
CA LYS A 580 24.66 -23.82 3.40
C LYS A 580 25.11 -22.35 3.51
N ALA A 581 25.98 -21.89 2.61
CA ALA A 581 26.43 -20.51 2.56
C ALA A 581 25.36 -19.50 2.12
N TYR A 582 24.24 -19.96 1.53
CA TYR A 582 23.08 -19.17 1.11
C TYR A 582 21.84 -19.47 1.97
N LYS A 583 22.00 -20.17 3.11
CA LYS A 583 20.90 -20.57 4.00
C LYS A 583 19.95 -19.41 4.33
N TRP A 584 20.48 -18.28 4.79
CA TRP A 584 19.65 -17.15 5.23
C TRP A 584 18.89 -16.47 4.09
N PRO A 585 19.52 -16.08 2.96
CA PRO A 585 18.77 -15.61 1.79
C PRO A 585 17.61 -16.54 1.40
N ILE A 586 17.85 -17.86 1.37
CA ILE A 586 16.82 -18.83 1.01
C ILE A 586 15.72 -18.91 2.08
N LEU A 587 16.06 -18.89 3.37
CA LEU A 587 15.05 -18.86 4.44
C LEU A 587 14.18 -17.60 4.40
N PHE A 588 14.75 -16.44 4.05
CA PHE A 588 13.94 -15.24 3.78
C PHE A 588 12.99 -15.46 2.60
N PHE A 589 13.40 -16.09 1.50
CA PHE A 589 12.49 -16.45 0.41
C PHE A 589 11.42 -17.48 0.82
N VAL A 590 11.72 -18.38 1.77
CA VAL A 590 10.70 -19.26 2.37
C VAL A 590 9.68 -18.46 3.18
N ALA A 591 10.14 -17.48 3.97
CA ALA A 591 9.26 -16.58 4.71
C ALA A 591 8.38 -15.74 3.77
N VAL A 592 8.91 -15.28 2.63
CA VAL A 592 8.14 -14.64 1.57
C VAL A 592 6.97 -15.53 1.13
N GLY A 593 7.22 -16.81 0.84
CA GLY A 593 6.15 -17.75 0.49
C GLY A 593 5.10 -17.90 1.61
N PHE A 594 5.52 -18.02 2.87
CA PHE A 594 4.59 -18.09 4.00
C PHE A 594 3.70 -16.84 4.12
N TRP A 595 4.30 -15.66 4.09
CA TRP A 595 3.57 -14.39 4.21
C TRP A 595 2.80 -14.03 2.94
N ASN A 596 3.17 -14.55 1.78
CA ASN A 596 2.37 -14.37 0.57
C ASN A 596 1.06 -15.17 0.69
N LEU A 597 1.11 -16.39 1.22
CA LEU A 597 -0.09 -17.15 1.55
C LEU A 597 -0.93 -16.48 2.65
N LEU A 598 -0.34 -16.16 3.81
CA LEU A 598 -1.10 -15.67 4.96
C LEU A 598 -1.46 -14.18 4.83
N GLY A 599 -0.49 -13.34 4.51
CA GLY A 599 -0.64 -11.88 4.42
C GLY A 599 -1.43 -11.44 3.20
N ALA A 600 -0.99 -11.83 2.00
CA ALA A 600 -1.67 -11.43 0.76
C ALA A 600 -2.86 -12.35 0.45
N GLY A 601 -2.73 -13.66 0.60
CA GLY A 601 -3.81 -14.61 0.32
C GLY A 601 -4.95 -14.56 1.35
N VAL A 602 -4.69 -14.96 2.60
CA VAL A 602 -5.74 -15.09 3.63
C VAL A 602 -6.24 -13.72 4.10
N PHE A 603 -5.36 -12.83 4.57
CA PHE A 603 -5.79 -11.51 5.05
C PHE A 603 -6.19 -10.57 3.92
N GLY A 604 -5.63 -10.71 2.71
CA GLY A 604 -6.11 -9.96 1.55
C GLY A 604 -7.50 -10.42 1.13
N PHE A 605 -7.77 -11.73 1.03
CA PHE A 605 -9.10 -12.22 0.67
C PHE A 605 -10.15 -11.96 1.75
N MET A 606 -9.77 -11.90 3.03
CA MET A 606 -10.65 -11.47 4.12
C MET A 606 -11.31 -10.10 3.84
N ILE A 607 -10.59 -9.20 3.18
CA ILE A 607 -11.06 -7.85 2.86
C ILE A 607 -11.38 -7.64 1.38
N ASN A 608 -11.44 -8.70 0.57
CA ASN A 608 -11.56 -8.57 -0.89
C ASN A 608 -13.01 -8.60 -1.44
N PRO A 609 -13.91 -9.51 -1.02
CA PRO A 609 -15.27 -9.52 -1.53
C PRO A 609 -15.98 -8.18 -1.25
N PRO A 610 -16.71 -7.60 -2.22
CA PRO A 610 -17.39 -6.32 -2.03
C PRO A 610 -18.24 -6.22 -0.76
N LEU A 611 -18.85 -7.32 -0.33
CA LEU A 611 -19.71 -7.36 0.85
C LEU A 611 -18.91 -7.26 2.14
N ALA A 612 -17.79 -7.98 2.22
CA ALA A 612 -16.88 -7.85 3.35
C ALA A 612 -16.29 -6.43 3.37
N LEU A 613 -15.74 -5.98 2.23
CA LEU A 613 -15.07 -4.68 2.12
C LEU A 613 -16.02 -3.51 2.41
N TYR A 614 -17.31 -3.63 2.12
CA TYR A 614 -18.32 -2.60 2.42
C TYR A 614 -18.30 -2.15 3.89
N TYR A 615 -18.15 -3.11 4.82
CA TYR A 615 -18.16 -2.83 6.26
C TYR A 615 -16.77 -2.56 6.83
N ILE A 616 -15.70 -2.98 6.15
CA ILE A 616 -14.34 -2.99 6.72
C ILE A 616 -13.32 -2.14 5.97
N GLN A 617 -13.70 -1.51 4.84
CA GLN A 617 -12.86 -0.54 4.15
C GLN A 617 -12.52 0.61 5.09
N GLY A 618 -11.22 0.86 5.29
CA GLY A 618 -10.75 1.91 6.20
C GLY A 618 -10.71 1.51 7.67
N LEU A 619 -10.73 0.21 8.00
CA LEU A 619 -10.55 -0.31 9.37
C LEU A 619 -9.17 -0.98 9.56
N ASN A 620 -8.81 -1.31 10.80
CA ASN A 620 -7.52 -1.94 11.14
C ASN A 620 -7.30 -3.35 10.55
N THR A 621 -8.34 -3.99 9.99
CA THR A 621 -8.17 -5.19 9.14
C THR A 621 -7.34 -4.89 7.89
N THR A 622 -7.46 -3.68 7.33
CA THR A 622 -6.63 -3.21 6.22
C THR A 622 -5.18 -3.03 6.67
N ALA A 623 -4.94 -2.45 7.85
CA ALA A 623 -3.60 -2.35 8.43
C ALA A 623 -2.97 -3.73 8.69
N THR A 624 -3.77 -4.71 9.13
CA THR A 624 -3.35 -6.10 9.34
C THR A 624 -2.84 -6.70 8.03
N HIS A 625 -3.65 -6.64 6.97
CA HIS A 625 -3.24 -7.10 5.64
C HIS A 625 -2.02 -6.33 5.12
N ALA A 626 -2.00 -5.00 5.23
CA ALA A 626 -0.92 -4.16 4.74
C ALA A 626 0.43 -4.51 5.38
N HIS A 627 0.52 -4.68 6.70
CA HIS A 627 1.78 -5.08 7.36
C HIS A 627 2.19 -6.50 6.98
N ALA A 628 1.23 -7.44 6.97
CA ALA A 628 1.50 -8.83 6.64
C ALA A 628 1.97 -9.03 5.18
N ALA A 629 1.36 -8.31 4.23
CA ALA A 629 1.70 -8.38 2.81
C ALA A 629 2.93 -7.53 2.49
N LEU A 630 2.93 -6.23 2.80
CA LEU A 630 4.00 -5.31 2.39
C LEU A 630 5.35 -5.70 3.01
N PHE A 631 5.40 -5.90 4.33
CA PHE A 631 6.64 -6.33 4.98
C PHE A 631 6.88 -7.84 4.82
N GLY A 632 5.87 -8.68 5.08
CA GLY A 632 6.04 -10.13 5.06
C GLY A 632 6.42 -10.69 3.68
N VAL A 633 5.94 -10.08 2.60
CA VAL A 633 6.31 -10.44 1.23
C VAL A 633 7.47 -9.55 0.77
N TYR A 634 7.24 -8.29 0.44
CA TYR A 634 8.26 -7.46 -0.22
C TYR A 634 9.41 -7.05 0.70
N GLY A 635 9.15 -6.84 1.99
CA GLY A 635 10.18 -6.54 2.97
C GLY A 635 11.15 -7.71 3.19
N MET A 636 10.62 -8.90 3.46
CA MET A 636 11.42 -10.13 3.61
C MET A 636 12.22 -10.44 2.35
N LEU A 637 11.63 -10.19 1.20
CA LEU A 637 12.24 -10.39 -0.10
C LEU A 637 13.38 -9.41 -0.37
N GLY A 638 13.18 -8.12 -0.06
CA GLY A 638 14.25 -7.13 -0.07
C GLY A 638 15.43 -7.54 0.81
N ILE A 639 15.15 -8.06 2.01
CA ILE A 639 16.17 -8.61 2.93
C ILE A 639 16.84 -9.86 2.34
N GLY A 640 16.09 -10.78 1.75
CA GLY A 640 16.66 -11.97 1.10
C GLY A 640 17.64 -11.60 -0.02
N LEU A 641 17.27 -10.63 -0.86
CA LEU A 641 18.09 -10.17 -2.00
C LEU A 641 19.33 -9.37 -1.55
N LEU A 642 19.20 -8.50 -0.56
CA LEU A 642 20.36 -7.77 -0.03
C LEU A 642 21.36 -8.72 0.64
N LEU A 643 20.88 -9.74 1.37
CA LEU A 643 21.73 -10.78 1.96
C LEU A 643 22.40 -11.63 0.88
N PHE A 644 21.70 -11.94 -0.21
CA PHE A 644 22.28 -12.62 -1.36
C PHE A 644 23.42 -11.80 -1.97
N CYS A 645 23.22 -10.50 -2.19
CA CYS A 645 24.25 -9.63 -2.74
C CYS A 645 25.43 -9.42 -1.77
N PHE A 646 25.17 -9.34 -0.45
CA PHE A 646 26.23 -9.29 0.55
C PHE A 646 27.07 -10.55 0.59
N ARG A 647 26.51 -11.72 0.25
CA ARG A 647 27.24 -12.98 0.29
C ARG A 647 28.48 -12.99 -0.61
N SER A 648 28.41 -12.32 -1.76
CA SER A 648 29.49 -12.17 -2.73
C SER A 648 30.31 -10.88 -2.54
N LEU A 649 29.80 -9.88 -1.81
CA LEU A 649 30.53 -8.64 -1.49
C LEU A 649 31.38 -8.74 -0.21
N ALA A 650 30.90 -9.44 0.81
CA ALA A 650 31.48 -9.42 2.14
C ALA A 650 32.52 -10.53 2.36
N ARG A 651 33.44 -10.29 3.31
CA ARG A 651 34.39 -11.30 3.78
C ARG A 651 33.68 -12.42 4.52
N ARG A 652 34.06 -13.67 4.25
CA ARG A 652 33.44 -14.85 4.88
C ARG A 652 33.57 -14.83 6.40
N GLU A 653 34.73 -14.42 6.92
CA GLU A 653 35.00 -14.32 8.36
C GLU A 653 34.09 -13.32 9.09
N ALA A 654 33.56 -12.32 8.37
CA ALA A 654 32.67 -11.32 8.94
C ALA A 654 31.22 -11.81 9.03
N TRP A 655 30.84 -12.84 8.26
CA TRP A 655 29.49 -13.39 8.23
C TRP A 655 29.11 -14.02 9.58
N SER A 656 27.90 -13.74 10.07
CA SER A 656 27.42 -14.23 11.37
C SER A 656 26.04 -14.86 11.25
N ASP A 657 26.00 -16.19 11.26
CA ASP A 657 24.73 -16.92 11.25
C ASP A 657 23.91 -16.71 12.52
N LYS A 658 24.56 -16.44 13.65
CA LYS A 658 23.88 -16.14 14.92
C LYS A 658 23.06 -14.86 14.82
N LEU A 659 23.64 -13.77 14.27
CA LEU A 659 22.91 -12.51 14.11
C LEU A 659 21.75 -12.66 13.13
N LEU A 660 21.97 -13.33 12.00
CA LEU A 660 20.92 -13.58 11.01
C LEU A 660 19.80 -14.49 11.53
N ALA A 661 20.10 -15.45 12.42
CA ALA A 661 19.08 -16.24 13.10
C ALA A 661 18.17 -15.38 13.97
N TRP A 662 18.76 -14.48 14.75
CA TRP A 662 17.98 -13.52 15.54
C TRP A 662 17.17 -12.60 14.63
N THR A 663 17.78 -12.03 13.60
CA THR A 663 17.07 -11.18 12.63
C THR A 663 15.86 -11.89 12.04
N PHE A 664 16.04 -13.10 11.54
CA PHE A 664 14.97 -13.86 10.90
C PHE A 664 13.80 -14.12 11.86
N TRP A 665 14.07 -14.69 13.03
CA TRP A 665 13.02 -15.07 13.95
C TRP A 665 12.35 -13.88 14.62
N LEU A 666 13.12 -12.87 15.03
CA LEU A 666 12.57 -11.67 15.67
C LEU A 666 11.67 -10.89 14.70
N LEU A 667 12.04 -10.76 13.43
CA LEU A 667 11.17 -10.10 12.44
C LEU A 667 9.87 -10.88 12.19
N ASN A 668 9.94 -12.20 12.03
CA ASN A 668 8.75 -13.02 11.79
C ASN A 668 7.82 -13.10 13.02
N ILE A 669 8.40 -13.34 14.20
CA ILE A 669 7.64 -13.43 15.45
C ILE A 669 7.07 -12.06 15.83
N GLY A 670 7.87 -11.00 15.73
CA GLY A 670 7.41 -9.63 15.99
C GLY A 670 6.25 -9.23 15.06
N LEU A 671 6.35 -9.56 13.76
CA LEU A 671 5.27 -9.34 12.80
C LEU A 671 4.01 -10.11 13.21
N ALA A 672 4.12 -11.40 13.50
CA ALA A 672 2.98 -12.20 13.94
C ALA A 672 2.35 -11.64 15.23
N MET A 673 3.17 -11.26 16.22
CA MET A 673 2.70 -10.70 17.48
C MET A 673 1.91 -9.40 17.26
N MET A 674 2.43 -8.43 16.50
CA MET A 674 1.70 -7.16 16.29
C MET A 674 0.38 -7.36 15.52
N LEU A 675 0.32 -8.34 14.62
CA LEU A 675 -0.89 -8.68 13.88
C LEU A 675 -1.94 -9.33 14.80
N PHE A 676 -1.58 -10.41 15.50
CA PHE A 676 -2.53 -11.25 16.23
C PHE A 676 -2.84 -10.76 17.65
N MET A 677 -1.95 -10.01 18.29
CA MET A 677 -2.18 -9.46 19.64
C MET A 677 -2.88 -8.10 19.61
N SER A 678 -2.92 -7.42 18.46
CA SER A 678 -3.41 -6.04 18.36
C SER A 678 -4.22 -5.77 17.10
N LEU A 679 -3.58 -5.65 15.93
CA LEU A 679 -4.22 -5.08 14.73
C LEU A 679 -5.46 -5.86 14.27
N LEU A 680 -5.36 -7.20 14.22
CA LEU A 680 -6.48 -8.04 13.80
C LEU A 680 -7.63 -7.99 14.82
N PRO A 681 -7.41 -8.22 16.14
CA PRO A 681 -8.45 -8.02 17.16
C PRO A 681 -9.13 -6.64 17.12
N ILE A 682 -8.36 -5.56 16.96
CA ILE A 682 -8.92 -4.20 16.83
C ILE A 682 -9.80 -4.11 15.58
N GLY A 683 -9.31 -4.61 14.45
CA GLY A 683 -10.08 -4.65 13.20
C GLY A 683 -11.39 -5.43 13.33
N VAL A 684 -11.40 -6.52 14.10
CA VAL A 684 -12.62 -7.30 14.39
C VAL A 684 -13.60 -6.49 15.24
N VAL A 685 -13.15 -5.83 16.30
CA VAL A 685 -14.00 -4.96 17.14
C VAL A 685 -14.62 -3.85 16.29
N GLN A 686 -13.81 -3.19 15.46
CA GLN A 686 -14.30 -2.15 14.56
C GLN A 686 -15.28 -2.70 13.51
N ALA A 687 -15.06 -3.91 12.98
CA ALA A 687 -15.95 -4.53 12.01
C ALA A 687 -17.34 -4.78 12.64
N PHE A 688 -17.40 -5.29 13.87
CA PHE A 688 -18.68 -5.43 14.59
C PHE A 688 -19.37 -4.08 14.79
N ALA A 689 -18.64 -3.06 15.25
CA ALA A 689 -19.18 -1.71 15.41
C ALA A 689 -19.70 -1.12 14.08
N SER A 690 -19.00 -1.38 12.97
CA SER A 690 -19.37 -0.92 11.63
C SER A 690 -20.66 -1.59 11.15
N ILE A 691 -20.77 -2.90 11.36
CA ILE A 691 -21.94 -3.70 10.96
C ILE A 691 -23.17 -3.35 11.80
N GLU A 692 -23.00 -3.16 13.10
CA GLU A 692 -24.12 -2.93 14.03
C GLU A 692 -24.65 -1.49 13.98
N HIS A 693 -23.77 -0.50 13.93
CA HIS A 693 -24.15 0.91 14.09
C HIS A 693 -23.88 1.77 12.86
N GLY A 694 -22.84 1.46 12.09
CA GLY A 694 -22.42 2.26 10.94
C GLY A 694 -20.92 2.58 10.95
N MET A 695 -20.40 2.96 9.78
CA MET A 695 -18.97 3.24 9.60
C MET A 695 -18.49 4.43 10.45
N TRP A 696 -19.34 5.45 10.63
CA TRP A 696 -19.05 6.63 11.46
C TRP A 696 -18.72 6.22 12.90
N TYR A 697 -19.44 5.23 13.45
CA TYR A 697 -19.27 4.78 14.82
C TYR A 697 -17.99 3.96 14.99
N ALA A 698 -17.71 3.04 14.07
CA ALA A 698 -16.48 2.23 14.07
C ALA A 698 -15.18 3.05 14.00
N ARG A 699 -15.27 4.28 13.46
CA ARG A 699 -14.18 5.24 13.34
C ARG A 699 -14.22 6.36 14.38
N SER A 700 -15.18 6.34 15.30
CA SER A 700 -15.33 7.35 16.34
C SER A 700 -14.36 7.11 17.51
N PRO A 701 -14.07 8.14 18.32
CA PRO A 701 -13.31 7.98 19.56
C PRO A 701 -13.98 7.01 20.54
N ALA A 702 -15.31 6.88 20.52
CA ALA A 702 -16.03 5.97 21.40
C ALA A 702 -15.59 4.50 21.22
N VAL A 703 -15.24 4.10 20.00
CA VAL A 703 -14.71 2.75 19.70
C VAL A 703 -13.19 2.72 19.87
N LEU A 704 -12.47 3.67 19.25
CA LEU A 704 -11.01 3.67 19.21
C LEU A 704 -10.36 3.87 20.59
N HIS A 705 -11.00 4.63 21.47
CA HIS A 705 -10.56 4.88 22.85
C HIS A 705 -11.36 4.07 23.89
N SER A 706 -12.10 3.05 23.45
CA SER A 706 -12.74 2.11 24.38
C SER A 706 -11.68 1.36 25.20
N PRO A 707 -11.99 0.93 26.44
CA PRO A 707 -11.02 0.22 27.29
C PRO A 707 -10.43 -1.04 26.64
N LEU A 708 -11.24 -1.76 25.85
CA LEU A 708 -10.79 -2.95 25.13
C LEU A 708 -9.81 -2.57 24.01
N VAL A 709 -10.14 -1.58 23.16
CA VAL A 709 -9.26 -1.18 22.05
C VAL A 709 -7.98 -0.57 22.58
N GLN A 710 -8.01 0.27 23.61
CA GLN A 710 -6.79 0.79 24.24
C GLN A 710 -5.91 -0.33 24.79
N THR A 711 -6.49 -1.35 25.44
CA THR A 711 -5.74 -2.53 25.89
C THR A 711 -5.07 -3.24 24.71
N LEU A 712 -5.80 -3.44 23.61
CA LEU A 712 -5.26 -4.08 22.40
C LEU A 712 -4.17 -3.23 21.72
N VAL A 713 -4.26 -1.90 21.75
CA VAL A 713 -3.20 -1.00 21.28
C VAL A 713 -1.94 -1.19 22.12
N TRP A 714 -2.05 -1.23 23.45
CA TRP A 714 -0.91 -1.52 24.33
C TRP A 714 -0.33 -2.92 24.14
N MET A 715 -1.17 -3.92 23.86
CA MET A 715 -0.74 -5.29 23.53
C MET A 715 0.06 -5.38 22.22
N ARG A 716 0.13 -4.30 21.43
CA ARG A 716 1.02 -4.20 20.27
C ARG A 716 2.49 -4.05 20.66
N VAL A 717 2.78 -3.35 21.77
CA VAL A 717 4.15 -2.96 22.18
C VAL A 717 5.11 -4.16 22.27
N PRO A 718 4.75 -5.32 22.86
CA PRO A 718 5.63 -6.49 22.86
C PRO A 718 6.03 -6.95 21.44
N GLY A 719 5.09 -6.95 20.50
CA GLY A 719 5.35 -7.31 19.11
C GLY A 719 6.27 -6.30 18.42
N ASP A 720 6.01 -5.01 18.63
CA ASP A 720 6.83 -3.92 18.08
C ASP A 720 8.27 -3.93 18.62
N VAL A 721 8.47 -4.23 19.91
CA VAL A 721 9.81 -4.37 20.53
C VAL A 721 10.56 -5.57 19.94
N VAL A 722 9.89 -6.72 19.79
CA VAL A 722 10.50 -7.92 19.19
C VAL A 722 10.87 -7.66 17.73
N PHE A 723 9.98 -7.00 16.97
CA PHE A 723 10.24 -6.62 15.59
C PHE A 723 11.42 -5.63 15.46
N GLY A 724 11.43 -4.59 16.29
CA GLY A 724 12.49 -3.58 16.35
C GLY A 724 13.85 -4.19 16.71
N ALA A 725 13.89 -5.13 17.65
CA ALA A 725 15.10 -5.89 17.95
C ALA A 725 15.59 -6.70 16.73
N GLY A 726 14.67 -7.30 15.96
CA GLY A 726 14.97 -7.94 14.69
C GLY A 726 15.63 -6.98 13.69
N ALA A 727 15.06 -5.80 13.50
CA ALA A 727 15.63 -4.76 12.63
C ALA A 727 17.02 -4.30 13.11
N PHE A 728 17.21 -4.12 14.42
CA PHE A 728 18.50 -3.74 15.00
C PHE A 728 19.56 -4.84 14.79
N THR A 729 19.21 -6.11 14.94
CA THR A 729 20.17 -7.21 14.68
C THR A 729 20.62 -7.29 13.23
N LEU A 730 19.75 -6.93 12.26
CA LEU A 730 20.13 -6.80 10.85
C LEU A 730 21.16 -5.67 10.65
N ALA A 731 20.95 -4.54 11.32
CA ALA A 731 21.89 -3.42 11.27
C ALA A 731 23.23 -3.74 11.94
N ALA A 732 23.21 -4.43 13.08
CA ALA A 732 24.41 -4.93 13.73
C ALA A 732 25.17 -5.94 12.84
N PHE A 733 24.45 -6.79 12.12
CA PHE A 733 25.03 -7.68 11.11
C PHE A 733 25.71 -6.89 9.99
N ALA A 734 25.05 -5.89 9.41
CA ALA A 734 25.64 -5.06 8.36
C ALA A 734 26.86 -4.26 8.86
N ALA A 735 26.81 -3.70 10.07
CA ALA A 735 27.94 -3.02 10.69
C ALA A 735 29.15 -3.95 10.85
N ARG A 736 28.91 -5.20 11.28
CA ARG A 736 29.95 -6.24 11.36
C ARG A 736 30.57 -6.55 10.00
N LEU A 737 29.77 -6.61 8.93
CA LEU A 737 30.30 -6.81 7.58
C LEU A 737 31.21 -5.66 7.14
N VAL A 738 30.79 -4.41 7.39
CA VAL A 738 31.57 -3.21 7.05
C VAL A 738 32.89 -3.18 7.83
N ILE A 739 32.85 -3.36 9.16
CA ILE A 739 34.04 -3.37 10.03
C ILE A 739 34.99 -4.52 9.67
N GLY A 740 34.45 -5.71 9.40
CA GLY A 740 35.23 -6.86 8.95
C GLY A 740 35.93 -6.60 7.61
N GLY A 741 35.28 -5.86 6.70
CA GLY A 741 35.82 -5.42 5.42
C GLY A 741 37.00 -4.43 5.52
N LEU A 742 37.09 -3.66 6.61
CA LEU A 742 38.19 -2.70 6.86
C LEU A 742 39.48 -3.36 7.34
N LYS A 743 39.43 -4.59 7.88
CA LYS A 743 40.63 -5.30 8.34
C LYS A 743 41.50 -5.72 7.14
N PRO A 744 42.85 -5.63 7.23
CA PRO A 744 43.74 -6.15 6.20
C PRO A 744 43.41 -7.61 5.88
N ARG A 745 43.53 -7.99 4.60
CA ARG A 745 43.46 -9.41 4.22
C ARG A 745 44.68 -10.10 4.84
N PRO A 746 44.53 -11.12 5.68
CA PRO A 746 45.69 -11.93 6.04
C PRO A 746 46.27 -12.50 4.74
N VAL A 747 47.59 -12.38 4.58
CA VAL A 747 48.33 -13.02 3.49
C VAL A 747 48.27 -14.52 3.77
N THR A 748 47.33 -15.24 3.16
CA THR A 748 47.24 -16.70 3.33
C THR A 748 47.95 -17.40 2.18
N GLY A 749 48.92 -18.24 2.51
CA GLY A 749 49.36 -19.36 1.67
C GLY A 749 48.22 -20.34 1.37
N PRO A 750 48.50 -21.48 0.71
CA PRO A 750 47.46 -22.38 0.17
C PRO A 750 46.48 -22.82 1.26
N ALA A 751 45.19 -22.76 0.94
CA ALA A 751 44.09 -23.02 1.87
C ALA A 751 44.07 -24.48 2.36
N PRO A 752 43.72 -24.75 3.63
CA PRO A 752 43.45 -26.11 4.08
C PRO A 752 42.19 -26.66 3.41
N GLU A 753 42.22 -27.94 3.04
CA GLU A 753 41.04 -28.67 2.56
C GLU A 753 39.89 -28.62 3.59
N PRO A 754 38.62 -28.50 3.14
CA PRO A 754 37.48 -28.49 4.04
C PRO A 754 37.36 -29.83 4.77
N ALA A 755 37.44 -29.78 6.10
CA ALA A 755 37.18 -30.95 6.94
C ALA A 755 35.74 -31.45 6.73
N VAL A 756 35.64 -32.71 6.31
CA VAL A 756 34.39 -33.47 6.24
C VAL A 756 33.90 -33.67 7.67
N LEU A 757 32.81 -33.01 8.06
CA LEU A 757 32.09 -33.36 9.28
C LEU A 757 31.17 -34.57 8.96
N PRO A 758 31.13 -35.61 9.82
CA PRO A 758 30.27 -36.77 9.61
C PRO A 758 28.80 -36.37 9.57
N ALA A 759 28.03 -37.07 8.75
CA ALA A 759 26.59 -36.86 8.62
C ALA A 759 25.86 -37.50 9.81
N GLU A 760 25.20 -36.66 10.61
CA GLU A 760 24.01 -37.01 11.41
C GLU A 760 22.95 -35.91 11.23
#